data_AF-A0A8D1HCT9-F1
#
_entry.id   AF-A0A8D1HCT9-F1
#
_cell.length_a   1.000
_cell.length_b   1.000
_cell.length_c   1.000
_cell.angle_alpha   90.00
_cell.angle_beta   90.00
_cell.angle_gamma   90.00
#
_symmetry.space_group_name_H-M   'P 1'
#
loop_
_entity.id
_entity.type
_entity.pdbx_description
1 polymer ?
#
loop_
_entity_poly.entity_id
_entity_poly.type
_entity_poly.pdbx_seq_one_letter_code
_entity_poly.pdbx_strand_id
1 'polypeptide(L)'
;MAQSCSLGPRRCLWAPQGRRAWTRLGVGNGLLPQVWGSARQVLPPAPAEPDCRWSLINGSVCQISQDDNTASFHLQEEDALGTSKATSLGSLTCQVKVRPGNGVAPAVYLKKGQEFATVGQKRFEQTGFQNALSGLYSPVVFSASGASLTEAHIFCLLACDRDSCCDGFILTQVQGGPIICGLLSSPDVLLCHVRDWRDPSEAQADATCPGMTYDQDSRQGTLRLGGQEFKSNLFFPSDSDMGSRSESMGCRRDMQPRPASPEETAELFSPVDLNQVIVSENRSLPSQQHRLFKHLFSLQQAHLWCLSRCVQEPSFCQLAEITDSSPLYLTCTLYPEAQVCDDVMEASPRGCRRILPRRPNALFQRRVVLQDRVKNFYTRLPFQKLTGLSIRHKVPMADKAISSGFFECERLCDVDPCCTGFGFLNVSQLKGGEVTCLTLNSLGLQTCSEENGGSWHLLACGSPDTEVRTYPFGWYQKPAVQNDAPSFCPSAALPPVPEKVALDSWQLLPPSSVVVDPSIRNFDVAHISTAAIRDFSAARERCLLECSRHQACLVTTLQTRPGAVRCMFYADTQSCTHSLQAQNCQLLLREEATHIYRKPDIPLLGLGSSAPTVTIATHGQLLGTSQAIQLGASWKQVDQFLGVPYAAPPLAESRFRAPEPLNWTGTWDATKPRASCWQPGIRPATAPGVSEDCLYLSVFVPQSLTPNASVLVFFHNGAEGPLAMAVDGSFLAAVGNLIVVTASYRTGVFGFLSSGSSEVSGNWGLLDQVAALTWVQTHIGVFGGDPRRVALAADRGGADVAGIHLLTSRATNSRLFRRAVLMGGSVLSPAAVIRPDRAQQQAAALAKEVGCPTSSIPEMVSCLRQEPASLLNDAQSKLLAVSGPFHYWGPVVDGQLLREAPARALQRPPRAKLDLLIGSSQDDGLIDRAKAVKRFEESQGRTSSKTAFYQALQNSLGGEAGDPGVQAAATWYYSLEHDTDDYASFSRALEAATRDYFIICPVIDMASHWARTARGNVFMYHAPESYSHGSLELLADVRYAFGLPFYPAYEGQFTQEEKSLSLKIMQYFSNFVRSGNPNYPHEFSRKAPEFAAPWPDFVPGDGAESYKELSVLLPNRQGLKKADCSFWSKYISSLKASADEAEDGPLAESEEEDRPGLTEDLLGLPELASKSYSK
;
A
#
# COMPACT_ATOMS: atom_id res chain seq x y z
N MET A 1 13.73 -9.16 53.94
CA MET A 1 13.90 -7.72 53.63
C MET A 1 13.90 -7.59 52.12
N ALA A 2 13.24 -6.64 51.46
CA ALA A 2 12.20 -5.69 51.91
C ALA A 2 11.42 -5.16 50.67
N GLN A 3 10.22 -4.60 50.88
CA GLN A 3 9.58 -3.44 50.19
C GLN A 3 9.65 -3.27 48.64
N SER A 4 8.64 -2.75 47.93
CA SER A 4 7.25 -2.33 48.27
C SER A 4 6.48 -1.84 47.02
N CYS A 5 5.16 -1.67 47.14
CA CYS A 5 4.29 -0.79 46.32
C CYS A 5 3.92 -1.26 44.88
N SER A 6 2.75 -0.94 44.30
CA SER A 6 1.56 -0.20 44.84
C SER A 6 0.25 -0.44 44.04
N LEU A 7 -0.89 -0.13 44.70
CA LEU A 7 -2.22 0.27 44.14
C LEU A 7 -3.11 -0.73 43.37
N GLY A 8 -4.41 -0.72 43.69
CA GLY A 8 -5.50 -1.07 42.75
C GLY A 8 -6.53 -2.13 43.21
N PRO A 9 -7.68 -1.76 43.81
CA PRO A 9 -8.75 -2.71 44.10
C PRO A 9 -9.67 -2.94 42.88
N ARG A 10 -9.79 -4.18 42.39
CA ARG A 10 -10.86 -4.58 41.44
C ARG A 10 -11.62 -5.82 41.94
N ARG A 11 -12.95 -5.73 41.85
CA ARG A 11 -13.90 -6.75 42.32
C ARG A 11 -13.86 -7.99 41.42
N CYS A 12 -13.56 -9.16 41.98
CA CYS A 12 -13.94 -10.42 41.35
C CYS A 12 -15.44 -10.65 41.57
N LEU A 13 -16.24 -10.41 40.53
CA LEU A 13 -17.69 -10.67 40.54
C LEU A 13 -17.97 -12.16 40.34
N TRP A 14 -18.05 -12.93 41.43
CA TRP A 14 -18.76 -14.21 41.40
C TRP A 14 -20.26 -13.95 41.20
N ALA A 15 -20.83 -14.52 40.14
CA ALA A 15 -22.22 -14.31 39.78
C ALA A 15 -23.18 -14.96 40.80
N PRO A 16 -24.21 -14.23 41.32
CA PRO A 16 -25.06 -14.74 42.40
C PRO A 16 -26.21 -15.66 41.92
N GLN A 17 -25.92 -16.60 41.03
CA GLN A 17 -26.89 -17.61 40.57
C GLN A 17 -27.12 -18.68 41.66
N GLY A 18 -28.02 -18.34 42.59
CA GLY A 18 -28.44 -19.23 43.68
C GLY A 18 -29.47 -18.65 44.66
N ARG A 19 -29.96 -17.42 44.43
CA ARG A 19 -30.83 -16.68 45.39
C ARG A 19 -32.33 -16.70 45.08
N ARG A 20 -32.81 -17.50 44.13
CA ARG A 20 -34.23 -17.46 43.66
C ARG A 20 -34.99 -18.80 43.70
N ALA A 21 -34.37 -19.88 44.19
CA ALA A 21 -34.91 -21.24 44.10
C ALA A 21 -36.02 -21.60 45.11
N TRP A 22 -36.41 -20.69 46.04
CA TRP A 22 -37.40 -20.98 47.08
C TRP A 22 -38.26 -19.75 47.44
N THR A 23 -39.55 -19.96 47.71
CA THR A 23 -40.51 -18.90 48.11
C THR A 23 -41.17 -19.23 49.46
N ARG A 24 -41.34 -18.22 50.33
CA ARG A 24 -41.95 -18.35 51.67
C ARG A 24 -43.45 -18.04 51.62
N LEU A 25 -44.29 -18.92 52.19
CA LEU A 25 -45.76 -18.88 52.07
C LEU A 25 -46.52 -18.59 53.39
N GLY A 26 -45.93 -17.80 54.31
CA GLY A 26 -46.57 -17.53 55.61
C GLY A 26 -46.18 -16.19 56.24
N VAL A 27 -47.19 -15.49 56.78
CA VAL A 27 -47.08 -14.15 57.40
C VAL A 27 -46.88 -14.24 58.91
N GLY A 28 -45.97 -13.43 59.44
CA GLY A 28 -45.75 -13.23 60.87
C GLY A 28 -44.77 -12.06 61.06
N ASN A 29 -45.18 -11.04 61.83
CA ASN A 29 -44.44 -9.78 61.91
C ASN A 29 -43.20 -9.87 62.82
N GLY A 30 -42.06 -9.42 62.28
CA GLY A 30 -40.87 -9.01 63.04
C GLY A 30 -39.97 -10.14 63.54
N LEU A 31 -38.74 -10.22 63.00
CA LEU A 31 -37.53 -10.71 63.69
C LEU A 31 -36.28 -10.29 62.89
N LEU A 32 -35.13 -10.19 63.57
CA LEU A 32 -33.94 -9.46 63.11
C LEU A 32 -33.00 -10.27 62.18
N PRO A 33 -32.08 -9.62 61.42
CA PRO A 33 -31.29 -10.25 60.36
C PRO A 33 -30.32 -11.39 60.74
N GLN A 34 -30.09 -11.68 62.02
CA GLN A 34 -29.02 -12.59 62.46
C GLN A 34 -29.24 -14.07 62.10
N VAL A 35 -30.47 -14.50 61.81
CA VAL A 35 -30.79 -15.91 61.49
C VAL A 35 -30.26 -16.35 60.11
N TRP A 36 -29.95 -15.40 59.21
CA TRP A 36 -29.46 -15.71 57.86
C TRP A 36 -28.03 -16.28 57.79
N GLY A 37 -27.28 -16.27 58.90
CA GLY A 37 -25.98 -16.93 58.99
C GLY A 37 -26.11 -18.45 58.94
N SER A 38 -26.91 -19.03 59.84
CA SER A 38 -27.05 -20.48 60.02
C SER A 38 -27.62 -21.19 58.80
N ALA A 39 -28.56 -20.55 58.08
CA ALA A 39 -29.20 -21.13 56.90
C ALA A 39 -28.21 -21.40 55.73
N ARG A 40 -27.04 -20.76 55.70
CA ARG A 40 -26.02 -20.99 54.66
C ARG A 40 -25.19 -22.26 54.86
N GLN A 41 -25.13 -22.82 56.06
CA GLN A 41 -24.31 -24.02 56.35
C GLN A 41 -25.07 -25.34 56.11
N VAL A 42 -26.37 -25.30 55.80
CA VAL A 42 -27.24 -26.49 55.65
C VAL A 42 -27.68 -26.70 54.18
N LEU A 43 -27.24 -25.83 53.26
CA LEU A 43 -27.58 -25.84 51.83
C LEU A 43 -26.31 -25.49 51.02
N PRO A 44 -25.39 -26.44 50.77
CA PRO A 44 -25.64 -27.65 49.95
C PRO A 44 -25.06 -28.96 50.56
N PRO A 45 -25.19 -30.16 49.93
CA PRO A 45 -25.75 -30.45 48.60
C PRO A 45 -26.95 -31.42 48.59
N ALA A 46 -28.04 -31.01 47.94
CA ALA A 46 -29.11 -31.91 47.50
C ALA A 46 -29.51 -31.73 46.01
N PRO A 47 -28.57 -31.73 45.04
CA PRO A 47 -28.88 -31.68 43.61
C PRO A 47 -29.16 -33.08 43.00
N ALA A 48 -29.30 -34.13 43.83
CA ALA A 48 -29.21 -35.54 43.41
C ALA A 48 -30.51 -36.35 43.55
N GLU A 49 -31.51 -35.85 44.29
CA GLU A 49 -32.83 -36.49 44.40
C GLU A 49 -33.92 -35.51 43.91
N PRO A 50 -34.70 -35.86 42.89
CA PRO A 50 -35.60 -34.92 42.23
C PRO A 50 -37.01 -34.80 42.85
N ASP A 51 -37.33 -35.60 43.87
CA ASP A 51 -38.70 -35.82 44.38
C ASP A 51 -39.13 -34.93 45.58
N CYS A 52 -38.41 -33.83 45.86
CA CYS A 52 -38.65 -32.97 47.04
C CYS A 52 -39.63 -31.81 46.77
N ARG A 53 -40.85 -31.88 47.35
CA ARG A 53 -41.93 -30.88 47.14
C ARG A 53 -41.99 -29.73 48.15
N TRP A 54 -41.67 -29.98 49.43
CA TRP A 54 -41.76 -28.99 50.51
C TRP A 54 -40.62 -29.11 51.52
N SER A 55 -40.13 -27.98 52.03
CA SER A 55 -39.11 -27.91 53.09
C SER A 55 -39.64 -27.20 54.33
N LEU A 56 -39.60 -27.89 55.48
CA LEU A 56 -39.95 -27.34 56.81
C LEU A 56 -38.67 -27.12 57.61
N ILE A 57 -38.39 -25.87 57.98
CA ILE A 57 -37.27 -25.52 58.86
C ILE A 57 -37.81 -25.25 60.26
N ASN A 58 -37.39 -26.06 61.24
CA ASN A 58 -37.70 -25.84 62.66
C ASN A 58 -36.39 -25.85 63.48
N GLY A 59 -35.88 -24.66 63.79
CA GLY A 59 -34.59 -24.49 64.44
C GLY A 59 -33.43 -25.02 63.57
N SER A 60 -32.62 -25.92 64.14
CA SER A 60 -31.47 -26.56 63.49
C SER A 60 -31.81 -27.82 62.69
N VAL A 61 -33.08 -28.21 62.60
CA VAL A 61 -33.51 -29.43 61.90
C VAL A 61 -34.38 -29.06 60.70
N CYS A 62 -34.01 -29.55 59.52
CA CYS A 62 -34.89 -29.59 58.34
C CYS A 62 -35.67 -30.90 58.36
N GLN A 63 -36.98 -30.83 58.22
CA GLN A 63 -37.82 -31.98 57.86
C GLN A 63 -38.29 -31.82 56.42
N ILE A 64 -38.04 -32.87 55.63
CA ILE A 64 -38.58 -33.03 54.28
C ILE A 64 -39.85 -33.86 54.44
N SER A 65 -40.96 -33.42 53.84
CA SER A 65 -42.25 -34.10 53.92
C SER A 65 -42.74 -34.46 52.52
N GLN A 66 -43.02 -35.75 52.31
CA GLN A 66 -43.56 -36.29 51.05
C GLN A 66 -45.09 -36.48 51.09
N ASP A 67 -45.72 -36.43 52.27
CA ASP A 67 -47.11 -36.84 52.47
C ASP A 67 -48.17 -35.84 51.97
N ASP A 68 -49.36 -36.37 51.66
CA ASP A 68 -50.50 -35.70 51.03
C ASP A 68 -51.00 -34.45 51.78
N ASN A 69 -50.62 -33.29 51.24
CA ASN A 69 -51.29 -32.01 51.53
C ASN A 69 -52.22 -31.65 50.36
N THR A 70 -53.53 -31.88 50.54
CA THR A 70 -54.54 -31.53 49.54
C THR A 70 -54.67 -30.01 49.38
N ALA A 71 -54.11 -29.47 48.30
CA ALA A 71 -54.38 -28.10 47.87
C ALA A 71 -55.85 -27.97 47.44
N SER A 72 -56.57 -27.02 48.06
CA SER A 72 -57.95 -26.68 47.72
C SER A 72 -57.99 -25.36 46.96
N PHE A 73 -58.38 -25.40 45.69
CA PHE A 73 -58.52 -24.22 44.83
C PHE A 73 -59.96 -23.68 44.92
N HIS A 74 -60.11 -22.36 45.00
CA HIS A 74 -61.40 -21.68 44.85
C HIS A 74 -61.63 -21.36 43.37
N LEU A 75 -62.86 -21.54 42.88
CA LEU A 75 -63.23 -21.31 41.48
C LEU A 75 -64.24 -20.16 41.38
N GLN A 76 -64.11 -19.35 40.33
CA GLN A 76 -65.08 -18.33 39.93
C GLN A 76 -65.02 -18.23 38.40
N GLU A 77 -66.17 -18.41 37.76
CA GLU A 77 -66.33 -18.50 36.31
C GLU A 77 -66.77 -17.14 35.72
N GLU A 78 -66.23 -16.81 34.54
CA GLU A 78 -66.72 -15.77 33.63
C GLU A 78 -66.56 -16.28 32.18
N ASP A 79 -67.16 -15.60 31.19
CA ASP A 79 -67.14 -16.06 29.79
C ASP A 79 -65.72 -16.12 29.18
N ALA A 80 -65.47 -17.16 28.39
CA ALA A 80 -64.15 -17.48 27.85
C ALA A 80 -63.85 -16.87 26.47
N LEU A 81 -62.57 -16.86 26.09
CA LEU A 81 -62.02 -16.29 24.85
C LEU A 81 -62.52 -16.98 23.56
N GLY A 82 -63.75 -16.68 23.16
CA GLY A 82 -64.34 -17.00 21.86
C GLY A 82 -64.56 -18.49 21.56
N THR A 83 -64.40 -19.38 22.54
CA THR A 83 -64.38 -20.84 22.34
C THR A 83 -65.28 -21.58 23.31
N SER A 84 -66.28 -22.30 22.80
CA SER A 84 -67.25 -23.11 23.56
C SER A 84 -66.67 -24.40 24.19
N LYS A 85 -65.34 -24.49 24.29
CA LYS A 85 -64.60 -25.62 24.89
C LYS A 85 -63.57 -25.19 25.93
N ALA A 86 -63.42 -23.88 26.18
CA ALA A 86 -62.50 -23.33 27.15
C ALA A 86 -63.22 -22.90 28.43
N THR A 87 -62.60 -23.13 29.58
CA THR A 87 -63.09 -22.65 30.89
C THR A 87 -62.21 -21.51 31.37
N SER A 88 -62.81 -20.35 31.69
CA SER A 88 -62.10 -19.18 32.21
C SER A 88 -62.21 -19.15 33.74
N LEU A 89 -61.10 -18.85 34.43
CA LEU A 89 -61.01 -18.84 35.89
C LEU A 89 -60.40 -17.53 36.41
N GLY A 90 -61.16 -16.83 37.27
CA GLY A 90 -60.81 -15.51 37.77
C GLY A 90 -59.58 -15.47 38.69
N SER A 91 -59.37 -16.49 39.53
CA SER A 91 -58.16 -16.63 40.35
C SER A 91 -57.89 -18.08 40.78
N LEU A 92 -56.66 -18.37 41.20
CA LEU A 92 -56.24 -19.67 41.71
C LEU A 92 -55.25 -19.49 42.85
N THR A 93 -55.65 -19.88 44.07
CA THR A 93 -54.82 -19.74 45.28
C THR A 93 -54.51 -21.11 45.90
N CYS A 94 -53.23 -21.37 46.18
CA CYS A 94 -52.77 -22.65 46.74
C CYS A 94 -52.65 -22.57 48.28
N GLN A 95 -53.58 -23.17 49.01
CA GLN A 95 -53.53 -23.27 50.48
C GLN A 95 -52.95 -24.61 50.95
N VAL A 96 -51.96 -24.56 51.86
CA VAL A 96 -51.32 -25.76 52.46
C VAL A 96 -51.77 -25.94 53.91
N LYS A 97 -52.43 -27.06 54.21
CA LYS A 97 -52.92 -27.39 55.57
C LYS A 97 -51.90 -28.20 56.38
N VAL A 98 -50.92 -27.52 56.97
CA VAL A 98 -49.96 -28.15 57.90
C VAL A 98 -50.62 -28.41 59.26
N ARG A 99 -50.48 -29.64 59.81
CA ARG A 99 -50.89 -29.94 61.20
C ARG A 99 -49.91 -29.29 62.19
N PRO A 100 -50.35 -28.45 63.15
CA PRO A 100 -49.44 -27.74 64.04
C PRO A 100 -48.88 -28.64 65.15
N GLY A 101 -47.57 -28.85 65.15
CA GLY A 101 -46.84 -29.47 66.25
C GLY A 101 -46.11 -28.43 67.11
N ASN A 102 -46.42 -28.39 68.41
CA ASN A 102 -45.74 -27.66 69.48
C ASN A 102 -45.02 -26.33 69.14
N GLY A 103 -45.78 -25.23 69.21
CA GLY A 103 -45.30 -23.96 69.78
C GLY A 103 -44.48 -23.02 68.88
N VAL A 104 -43.91 -23.48 67.76
CA VAL A 104 -43.19 -22.61 66.80
C VAL A 104 -43.82 -22.74 65.43
N ALA A 105 -44.20 -21.61 64.82
CA ALA A 105 -44.75 -21.59 63.47
C ALA A 105 -43.61 -21.83 62.44
N PRO A 106 -43.60 -22.97 61.72
CA PRO A 106 -42.50 -23.29 60.81
C PRO A 106 -42.58 -22.44 59.55
N ALA A 107 -41.43 -21.99 59.04
CA ALA A 107 -41.36 -21.35 57.74
C ALA A 107 -41.41 -22.42 56.64
N VAL A 108 -42.55 -22.52 55.95
CA VAL A 108 -42.71 -23.37 54.76
C VAL A 108 -42.07 -22.69 53.56
N TYR A 109 -41.19 -23.43 52.87
CA TYR A 109 -40.58 -23.02 51.61
C TYR A 109 -41.01 -23.95 50.47
N LEU A 110 -41.46 -23.36 49.36
CA LEU A 110 -41.78 -24.06 48.09
C LEU A 110 -40.62 -23.89 47.10
N LYS A 111 -40.18 -24.99 46.46
CA LYS A 111 -39.14 -24.96 45.42
C LYS A 111 -39.67 -24.20 44.19
N LYS A 112 -38.95 -23.18 43.75
CA LYS A 112 -39.27 -22.36 42.58
C LYS A 112 -38.30 -22.67 41.44
N GLY A 113 -38.66 -23.65 40.63
CA GLY A 113 -37.94 -24.06 39.42
C GLY A 113 -38.60 -25.27 38.75
N GLN A 114 -38.55 -25.32 37.42
CA GLN A 114 -39.15 -26.38 36.59
C GLN A 114 -38.22 -27.60 36.48
N GLU A 115 -37.77 -28.10 37.63
CA GLU A 115 -36.90 -29.28 37.72
C GLU A 115 -37.70 -30.45 38.30
N PHE A 116 -37.98 -31.43 37.45
CA PHE A 116 -38.98 -32.46 37.67
C PHE A 116 -38.41 -33.70 38.36
N ALA A 117 -39.08 -34.15 39.43
CA ALA A 117 -39.65 -35.50 39.48
C ALA A 117 -40.88 -35.51 40.42
N THR A 118 -41.19 -36.66 40.98
CA THR A 118 -42.57 -37.15 41.05
C THR A 118 -42.81 -38.17 42.16
N VAL A 119 -43.75 -37.84 43.04
CA VAL A 119 -44.63 -38.85 43.65
C VAL A 119 -46.03 -38.64 43.07
N GLY A 120 -46.44 -39.59 42.24
CA GLY A 120 -47.61 -39.56 41.35
C GLY A 120 -47.59 -40.81 40.44
N GLN A 121 -48.67 -41.09 39.71
CA GLN A 121 -48.71 -42.26 38.81
C GLN A 121 -48.03 -42.01 37.46
N LYS A 122 -47.74 -40.75 37.12
CA LYS A 122 -47.13 -40.34 35.85
C LYS A 122 -45.83 -39.58 36.07
N ARG A 123 -44.80 -39.98 35.32
CA ARG A 123 -43.54 -39.23 35.17
C ARG A 123 -43.70 -38.20 34.04
N PHE A 124 -43.22 -36.98 34.28
CA PHE A 124 -43.22 -35.87 33.34
C PHE A 124 -41.79 -35.42 33.04
N GLU A 125 -41.50 -35.08 31.78
CA GLU A 125 -40.20 -34.56 31.35
C GLU A 125 -40.41 -33.31 30.49
N GLN A 126 -39.60 -32.27 30.70
CA GLN A 126 -39.68 -31.04 29.90
C GLN A 126 -39.27 -31.34 28.45
N THR A 127 -40.24 -31.38 27.56
CA THR A 127 -39.99 -31.73 26.14
C THR A 127 -39.31 -30.60 25.38
N GLY A 128 -39.51 -29.35 25.84
CA GLY A 128 -39.06 -28.12 25.18
C GLY A 128 -39.87 -27.72 23.96
N PHE A 129 -41.00 -28.40 23.64
CA PHE A 129 -41.88 -28.07 22.52
C PHE A 129 -42.96 -27.08 22.97
N GLN A 130 -43.24 -26.06 22.15
CA GLN A 130 -44.13 -24.95 22.52
C GLN A 130 -45.56 -25.10 22.00
N ASN A 131 -45.81 -26.00 21.03
CA ASN A 131 -47.13 -26.23 20.45
C ASN A 131 -47.32 -27.69 20.01
N ALA A 132 -48.57 -28.13 19.86
CA ALA A 132 -48.95 -29.44 19.30
C ALA A 132 -49.93 -29.24 18.13
N LEU A 133 -49.90 -30.14 17.15
CA LEU A 133 -50.80 -30.07 15.98
C LEU A 133 -52.25 -30.43 16.33
N SER A 134 -52.45 -31.31 17.32
CA SER A 134 -53.73 -31.85 17.76
C SER A 134 -53.69 -32.14 19.28
N GLY A 135 -54.61 -32.97 19.79
CA GLY A 135 -54.53 -33.55 21.12
C GLY A 135 -55.09 -32.70 22.26
N LEU A 136 -55.20 -31.38 22.11
CA LEU A 136 -55.69 -30.47 23.16
C LEU A 136 -57.15 -30.74 23.55
N TYR A 137 -57.38 -30.89 24.84
CA TYR A 137 -58.68 -30.96 25.50
C TYR A 137 -58.65 -30.22 26.84
N SER A 138 -59.84 -29.89 27.38
CA SER A 138 -60.02 -29.15 28.62
C SER A 138 -59.10 -27.90 28.80
N PRO A 139 -59.00 -26.99 27.81
CA PRO A 139 -58.20 -25.77 27.98
C PRO A 139 -58.80 -24.85 29.05
N VAL A 140 -58.04 -24.64 30.12
CA VAL A 140 -58.33 -23.74 31.23
C VAL A 140 -57.56 -22.43 31.03
N VAL A 141 -58.21 -21.29 31.19
CA VAL A 141 -57.61 -19.95 31.04
C VAL A 141 -57.67 -19.21 32.37
N PHE A 142 -56.52 -18.84 32.92
CA PHE A 142 -56.41 -18.03 34.14
C PHE A 142 -56.27 -16.55 33.81
N SER A 143 -56.95 -15.69 34.57
CA SER A 143 -56.72 -14.25 34.51
C SER A 143 -55.29 -13.87 34.93
N ALA A 144 -54.75 -12.84 34.29
CA ALA A 144 -53.40 -12.29 34.50
C ALA A 144 -53.11 -11.90 35.96
N SER A 145 -54.12 -11.40 36.66
CA SER A 145 -54.08 -11.01 38.07
C SER A 145 -54.44 -12.14 39.03
N GLY A 146 -54.88 -13.29 38.50
CA GLY A 146 -55.56 -14.34 39.26
C GLY A 146 -54.65 -15.48 39.73
N ALA A 147 -53.56 -15.79 39.01
CA ALA A 147 -52.68 -16.92 39.31
C ALA A 147 -51.24 -16.64 38.87
N SER A 148 -50.25 -17.11 39.62
CA SER A 148 -48.86 -17.12 39.12
C SER A 148 -48.59 -18.31 38.20
N LEU A 149 -47.61 -18.16 37.28
CA LEU A 149 -47.18 -19.24 36.39
C LEU A 149 -46.78 -20.53 37.13
N THR A 150 -46.23 -20.39 38.35
CA THR A 150 -45.88 -21.54 39.21
C THR A 150 -47.13 -22.26 39.75
N GLU A 151 -48.17 -21.54 40.12
CA GLU A 151 -49.44 -22.13 40.61
C GLU A 151 -50.22 -22.77 39.46
N ALA A 152 -50.27 -22.12 38.30
CA ALA A 152 -50.86 -22.68 37.08
C ALA A 152 -50.14 -23.97 36.64
N HIS A 153 -48.80 -24.00 36.66
CA HIS A 153 -48.02 -25.21 36.37
C HIS A 153 -48.34 -26.37 37.33
N ILE A 154 -48.42 -26.10 38.64
CA ILE A 154 -48.77 -27.09 39.66
C ILE A 154 -50.21 -27.60 39.44
N PHE A 155 -51.15 -26.73 39.07
CA PHE A 155 -52.51 -27.12 38.72
C PHE A 155 -52.55 -28.05 37.50
N CYS A 156 -51.89 -27.71 36.39
CA CYS A 156 -51.86 -28.58 35.20
C CYS A 156 -51.28 -29.98 35.51
N LEU A 157 -50.17 -30.02 36.26
CA LEU A 157 -49.51 -31.26 36.63
C LEU A 157 -50.37 -32.14 37.55
N LEU A 158 -51.06 -31.53 38.54
CA LEU A 158 -52.00 -32.26 39.41
C LEU A 158 -53.29 -32.71 38.69
N ALA A 159 -53.76 -31.95 37.70
CA ALA A 159 -54.88 -32.35 36.86
C ALA A 159 -54.50 -33.55 35.98
N CYS A 160 -53.31 -33.51 35.36
CA CYS A 160 -52.85 -34.54 34.43
C CYS A 160 -52.44 -35.86 35.11
N ASP A 161 -51.92 -35.81 36.35
CA ASP A 161 -51.61 -37.03 37.15
C ASP A 161 -52.89 -37.72 37.65
N ARG A 162 -53.97 -36.96 37.90
CA ARG A 162 -55.28 -37.48 38.34
C ARG A 162 -56.14 -38.01 37.20
N ASP A 163 -56.18 -37.30 36.06
CA ASP A 163 -56.94 -37.75 34.89
C ASP A 163 -56.16 -38.84 34.16
N SER A 164 -56.69 -40.06 34.14
CA SER A 164 -56.12 -41.18 33.38
C SER A 164 -55.83 -40.81 31.93
N CYS A 165 -56.74 -40.04 31.29
CA CYS A 165 -56.73 -39.69 29.87
C CYS A 165 -55.63 -38.72 29.44
N CYS A 166 -54.97 -38.08 30.40
CA CYS A 166 -53.98 -37.04 30.13
C CYS A 166 -52.60 -37.64 29.83
N ASP A 167 -52.15 -37.56 28.59
CA ASP A 167 -50.80 -37.97 28.17
C ASP A 167 -49.78 -36.84 28.38
N GLY A 168 -50.21 -35.58 28.56
CA GLY A 168 -49.35 -34.43 28.86
C GLY A 168 -50.12 -33.12 28.99
N PHE A 169 -49.42 -31.99 29.14
CA PHE A 169 -50.05 -30.66 29.13
C PHE A 169 -49.18 -29.57 28.50
N ILE A 170 -49.82 -28.53 27.95
CA ILE A 170 -49.22 -27.27 27.51
C ILE A 170 -49.56 -26.18 28.56
N LEU A 171 -48.56 -25.42 28.99
CA LEU A 171 -48.74 -24.17 29.73
C LEU A 171 -48.25 -23.00 28.87
N THR A 172 -49.03 -21.94 28.66
CA THR A 172 -48.66 -20.77 27.83
C THR A 172 -49.15 -19.46 28.45
N GLN A 173 -48.30 -18.44 28.59
CA GLN A 173 -48.71 -17.09 28.99
C GLN A 173 -48.68 -16.10 27.82
N VAL A 174 -49.50 -15.03 27.83
CA VAL A 174 -49.56 -14.02 26.75
C VAL A 174 -49.18 -12.61 27.27
N GLN A 175 -47.93 -12.17 27.07
CA GLN A 175 -47.35 -10.90 27.56
C GLN A 175 -47.66 -10.52 29.01
N GLY A 176 -47.56 -11.46 29.95
CA GLY A 176 -47.95 -11.21 31.35
C GLY A 176 -49.46 -11.05 31.57
N GLY A 177 -50.25 -11.20 30.51
CA GLY A 177 -51.70 -11.39 30.49
C GLY A 177 -52.10 -12.82 30.87
N PRO A 178 -53.21 -13.35 30.33
CA PRO A 178 -53.78 -14.63 30.76
C PRO A 178 -52.83 -15.82 30.53
N ILE A 179 -52.98 -16.85 31.36
CA ILE A 179 -52.21 -18.09 31.33
C ILE A 179 -53.14 -19.23 30.92
N ILE A 180 -52.83 -19.91 29.83
CA ILE A 180 -53.58 -21.06 29.31
C ILE A 180 -52.91 -22.35 29.81
N CYS A 181 -53.70 -23.24 30.40
CA CYS A 181 -53.35 -24.59 30.82
C CYS A 181 -54.18 -25.57 29.99
N GLY A 182 -53.55 -26.29 29.06
CA GLY A 182 -54.22 -27.22 28.15
C GLY A 182 -53.77 -28.65 28.35
N LEU A 183 -54.69 -29.57 28.63
CA LEU A 183 -54.38 -31.00 28.73
C LEU A 183 -54.29 -31.63 27.33
N LEU A 184 -53.41 -32.61 27.16
CA LEU A 184 -53.16 -33.31 25.90
C LEU A 184 -53.52 -34.79 26.05
N SER A 185 -54.32 -35.30 25.12
CA SER A 185 -54.61 -36.73 24.99
C SER A 185 -54.39 -37.14 23.54
N SER A 186 -53.44 -38.07 23.35
CA SER A 186 -52.97 -38.61 22.07
C SER A 186 -52.72 -37.55 20.97
N PRO A 187 -51.74 -36.65 21.15
CA PRO A 187 -51.37 -35.65 20.14
C PRO A 187 -50.64 -36.29 18.93
N ASP A 188 -50.91 -35.79 17.73
CA ASP A 188 -50.30 -36.29 16.48
C ASP A 188 -48.80 -35.98 16.44
N VAL A 189 -48.47 -34.69 16.58
CA VAL A 189 -47.14 -34.12 16.37
C VAL A 189 -46.92 -32.98 17.37
N LEU A 190 -45.74 -32.96 18.01
CA LEU A 190 -45.25 -31.78 18.75
C LEU A 190 -44.37 -30.92 17.84
N LEU A 191 -44.58 -29.60 17.89
CA LEU A 191 -43.94 -28.60 17.05
C LEU A 191 -43.23 -27.53 17.90
N CYS A 192 -42.30 -26.81 17.28
CA CYS A 192 -41.73 -25.56 17.79
C CYS A 192 -40.97 -25.75 19.09
N HIS A 193 -39.88 -26.49 19.01
CA HIS A 193 -38.94 -26.65 20.10
C HIS A 193 -38.22 -25.31 20.42
N VAL A 194 -37.85 -25.10 21.68
CA VAL A 194 -37.23 -23.85 22.16
C VAL A 194 -35.84 -23.57 21.57
N ARG A 195 -35.23 -24.54 20.88
CA ARG A 195 -33.96 -24.36 20.13
C ARG A 195 -34.16 -24.33 18.61
N ASP A 196 -35.40 -24.29 18.12
CA ASP A 196 -35.67 -24.23 16.69
C ASP A 196 -35.29 -22.87 16.10
N TRP A 197 -34.74 -22.88 14.88
CA TRP A 197 -34.51 -21.64 14.13
C TRP A 197 -35.83 -21.03 13.65
N ARG A 198 -35.93 -19.70 13.77
CA ARG A 198 -37.11 -18.89 13.43
C ARG A 198 -36.64 -17.63 12.71
N ASP A 199 -37.32 -17.24 11.63
CA ASP A 199 -37.04 -15.96 10.98
C ASP A 199 -37.61 -14.80 11.81
N PRO A 200 -36.82 -13.76 12.15
CA PRO A 200 -37.31 -12.61 12.90
C PRO A 200 -38.21 -11.67 12.07
N SER A 201 -38.24 -11.79 10.74
CA SER A 201 -39.03 -10.94 9.85
C SER A 201 -40.43 -11.49 9.56
N GLU A 202 -40.58 -12.80 9.37
CA GLU A 202 -41.89 -13.45 9.17
C GLU A 202 -42.75 -13.49 10.45
N ALA A 203 -42.13 -13.25 11.62
CA ALA A 203 -42.76 -13.22 12.93
C ALA A 203 -43.93 -12.22 13.11
N GLN A 204 -44.19 -11.36 12.13
CA GLN A 204 -45.32 -10.41 12.10
C GLN A 204 -46.48 -10.81 11.15
N ALA A 205 -46.29 -11.78 10.26
CA ALA A 205 -47.24 -12.08 9.19
C ALA A 205 -47.82 -13.50 9.28
N ASP A 206 -46.99 -14.53 9.25
CA ASP A 206 -47.41 -15.94 9.14
C ASP A 206 -46.66 -16.83 10.16
N ALA A 207 -46.68 -16.39 11.43
CA ALA A 207 -45.96 -17.00 12.54
C ALA A 207 -46.51 -18.40 12.91
N THR A 208 -46.16 -19.40 12.08
CA THR A 208 -46.69 -20.77 12.15
C THR A 208 -46.45 -21.43 13.50
N CYS A 209 -45.38 -21.04 14.20
CA CYS A 209 -44.93 -21.74 15.39
C CYS A 209 -45.72 -21.47 16.68
N PRO A 210 -45.94 -20.22 17.11
CA PRO A 210 -46.96 -19.92 18.12
C PRO A 210 -48.37 -20.16 17.59
N GLY A 211 -48.54 -20.47 16.29
CA GLY A 211 -49.84 -20.60 15.64
C GLY A 211 -50.64 -19.29 15.64
N MET A 212 -49.96 -18.14 15.70
CA MET A 212 -50.59 -16.83 15.82
C MET A 212 -50.67 -16.12 14.48
N THR A 213 -51.89 -15.86 14.03
CA THR A 213 -52.18 -14.95 12.91
C THR A 213 -52.73 -13.64 13.49
N TYR A 214 -52.11 -12.50 13.17
CA TYR A 214 -52.56 -11.17 13.60
C TYR A 214 -53.15 -10.40 12.42
N ASP A 215 -54.43 -10.05 12.51
CA ASP A 215 -55.09 -9.19 11.52
C ASP A 215 -54.88 -7.72 11.90
N GLN A 216 -54.23 -6.96 11.01
CA GLN A 216 -53.93 -5.54 11.22
C GLN A 216 -55.18 -4.66 11.18
N ASP A 217 -56.21 -5.05 10.42
CA ASP A 217 -57.42 -4.24 10.22
C ASP A 217 -58.38 -4.37 11.41
N SER A 218 -58.61 -5.58 11.93
CA SER A 218 -59.44 -5.79 13.12
C SER A 218 -58.71 -5.63 14.46
N ARG A 219 -57.36 -5.62 14.46
CA ARG A 219 -56.48 -5.77 15.64
C ARG A 219 -56.72 -7.04 16.45
N GLN A 220 -57.51 -7.99 15.93
CA GLN A 220 -57.76 -9.27 16.56
C GLN A 220 -56.75 -10.29 16.06
N GLY A 221 -56.19 -11.06 16.99
CA GLY A 221 -55.33 -12.19 16.66
C GLY A 221 -56.01 -13.51 17.00
N THR A 222 -55.60 -14.56 16.31
CA THR A 222 -56.06 -15.93 16.56
C THR A 222 -54.85 -16.80 16.89
N LEU A 223 -54.87 -17.42 18.07
CA LEU A 223 -53.85 -18.32 18.60
C LEU A 223 -54.30 -19.78 18.40
N ARG A 224 -53.59 -20.53 17.55
CA ARG A 224 -53.82 -21.96 17.30
C ARG A 224 -52.95 -22.83 18.22
N LEU A 225 -53.57 -23.49 19.19
CA LEU A 225 -52.93 -24.48 20.06
C LEU A 225 -53.65 -25.84 19.94
N GLY A 226 -52.91 -26.92 19.64
CA GLY A 226 -53.44 -28.29 19.67
C GLY A 226 -54.67 -28.55 18.81
N GLY A 227 -54.82 -27.79 17.71
CA GLY A 227 -55.98 -27.86 16.81
C GLY A 227 -57.19 -27.00 17.22
N GLN A 228 -57.08 -26.12 18.22
CA GLN A 228 -58.14 -25.18 18.63
C GLN A 228 -57.70 -23.71 18.45
N GLU A 229 -58.64 -22.83 18.11
CA GLU A 229 -58.42 -21.40 17.82
C GLU A 229 -58.93 -20.50 18.95
N PHE A 230 -58.02 -19.81 19.65
CA PHE A 230 -58.36 -18.84 20.70
C PHE A 230 -58.25 -17.41 20.15
N LYS A 231 -59.32 -16.62 20.26
CA LYS A 231 -59.34 -15.22 19.79
C LYS A 231 -59.19 -14.25 20.95
N SER A 232 -58.34 -13.24 20.78
CA SER A 232 -58.05 -12.21 21.78
C SER A 232 -57.73 -10.87 21.10
N ASN A 233 -57.60 -9.80 21.88
CA ASN A 233 -57.35 -8.43 21.39
C ASN A 233 -55.96 -7.88 21.80
N LEU A 234 -55.08 -8.71 22.36
CA LEU A 234 -53.71 -8.37 22.81
C LEU A 234 -52.77 -9.57 22.59
N PHE A 235 -51.57 -9.34 22.03
CA PHE A 235 -50.68 -10.42 21.54
C PHE A 235 -49.20 -10.27 21.89
N PHE A 236 -48.66 -11.33 22.47
CA PHE A 236 -47.47 -12.12 22.09
C PHE A 236 -47.32 -13.21 23.17
N PRO A 237 -46.95 -14.46 22.85
CA PRO A 237 -46.79 -15.49 23.87
C PRO A 237 -45.43 -15.32 24.57
N SER A 238 -45.43 -15.43 25.90
CA SER A 238 -44.23 -15.47 26.74
C SER A 238 -44.11 -16.87 27.33
N ASP A 239 -43.04 -17.57 26.96
CA ASP A 239 -42.60 -18.91 27.41
C ASP A 239 -43.69 -19.95 27.68
N SER A 240 -43.83 -20.91 26.75
CA SER A 240 -44.66 -22.10 26.94
C SER A 240 -43.85 -23.37 27.20
N ASP A 241 -44.40 -24.23 28.05
CA ASP A 241 -43.80 -25.48 28.52
C ASP A 241 -44.72 -26.67 28.29
N MET A 242 -44.15 -27.77 27.77
CA MET A 242 -44.80 -29.07 27.66
C MET A 242 -44.07 -30.18 28.41
N GLY A 243 -44.82 -30.93 29.21
CA GLY A 243 -44.44 -32.26 29.70
C GLY A 243 -45.42 -33.32 29.20
N SER A 244 -44.91 -34.47 28.75
CA SER A 244 -45.74 -35.60 28.28
C SER A 244 -45.09 -36.98 28.50
N ARG A 245 -45.94 -38.02 28.45
CA ARG A 245 -45.64 -39.46 28.58
C ARG A 245 -46.34 -40.21 27.44
N SER A 246 -45.95 -41.46 27.18
CA SER A 246 -46.71 -42.39 26.34
C SER A 246 -47.88 -43.08 27.06
N GLU A 247 -48.95 -43.24 26.29
CA GLU A 247 -50.01 -44.27 26.37
C GLU A 247 -50.76 -44.38 27.70
N SER A 248 -51.84 -43.60 27.79
CA SER A 248 -53.05 -44.01 28.51
C SER A 248 -54.00 -44.80 27.59
N MET A 249 -54.45 -45.99 28.03
CA MET A 249 -55.48 -46.73 27.28
C MET A 249 -56.88 -46.18 27.58
N GLY A 250 -57.52 -45.55 26.58
CA GLY A 250 -58.99 -45.52 26.51
C GLY A 250 -59.69 -44.21 26.09
N CYS A 251 -59.00 -43.07 25.98
CA CYS A 251 -59.66 -41.77 26.05
C CYS A 251 -59.80 -40.94 24.76
N ARG A 252 -59.53 -41.49 23.57
CA ARG A 252 -59.95 -40.89 22.29
C ARG A 252 -60.14 -41.99 21.24
N ARG A 253 -61.20 -41.91 20.43
CA ARG A 253 -61.49 -42.90 19.37
C ARG A 253 -61.84 -42.33 17.99
N ASP A 254 -61.89 -41.01 17.86
CA ASP A 254 -62.09 -40.33 16.57
C ASP A 254 -60.75 -40.15 15.84
N MET A 255 -60.19 -41.25 15.32
CA MET A 255 -59.05 -41.23 14.39
C MET A 255 -59.53 -41.54 12.99
N GLN A 256 -59.87 -40.48 12.26
CA GLN A 256 -59.98 -40.54 10.80
C GLN A 256 -58.58 -40.24 10.24
N PRO A 257 -57.86 -41.23 9.66
CA PRO A 257 -56.52 -40.98 9.15
C PRO A 257 -56.57 -39.95 8.03
N ARG A 258 -55.78 -38.86 8.16
CA ARG A 258 -55.61 -37.91 7.05
C ARG A 258 -55.08 -38.69 5.84
N PRO A 259 -55.67 -38.51 4.64
CA PRO A 259 -55.13 -39.12 3.43
C PRO A 259 -53.69 -38.64 3.21
N ALA A 260 -52.84 -39.53 2.69
CA ALA A 260 -51.43 -39.23 2.50
C ALA A 260 -51.23 -38.04 1.54
N SER A 261 -50.19 -37.24 1.80
CA SER A 261 -49.63 -36.37 0.75
C SER A 261 -49.18 -37.26 -0.43
N PRO A 262 -49.40 -36.84 -1.69
CA PRO A 262 -49.17 -37.69 -2.84
C PRO A 262 -47.70 -38.14 -2.92
N GLU A 263 -47.50 -39.37 -3.43
CA GLU A 263 -46.18 -40.01 -3.53
C GLU A 263 -45.20 -39.20 -4.41
N GLU A 264 -45.72 -38.37 -5.31
CA GLU A 264 -45.02 -37.31 -6.05
C GLU A 264 -44.08 -36.46 -5.15
N THR A 265 -44.46 -36.22 -3.89
CA THR A 265 -43.64 -35.45 -2.94
C THR A 265 -42.32 -36.14 -2.58
N ALA A 266 -42.18 -37.45 -2.76
CA ALA A 266 -40.94 -38.18 -2.54
C ALA A 266 -39.95 -38.04 -3.71
N GLU A 267 -40.43 -37.83 -4.95
CA GLU A 267 -39.56 -37.67 -6.13
C GLU A 267 -38.73 -36.38 -6.07
N LEU A 268 -39.19 -35.38 -5.33
CA LEU A 268 -38.49 -34.11 -5.09
C LEU A 268 -37.24 -34.24 -4.19
N PHE A 269 -36.94 -35.44 -3.70
CA PHE A 269 -35.82 -35.71 -2.80
C PHE A 269 -34.86 -36.78 -3.34
N SER A 270 -33.73 -36.93 -2.67
CA SER A 270 -32.73 -37.96 -2.91
C SER A 270 -32.16 -38.47 -1.59
N PRO A 271 -31.97 -39.79 -1.40
CA PRO A 271 -31.32 -40.33 -0.22
C PRO A 271 -29.81 -39.99 -0.24
N VAL A 272 -29.26 -39.60 0.90
CA VAL A 272 -27.84 -39.23 1.04
C VAL A 272 -27.03 -40.41 1.55
N ASP A 273 -25.88 -40.67 0.91
CA ASP A 273 -24.91 -41.65 1.39
C ASP A 273 -24.30 -41.24 2.75
N LEU A 274 -24.57 -42.05 3.77
CA LEU A 274 -24.14 -41.86 5.16
C LEU A 274 -22.61 -41.97 5.36
N ASN A 275 -21.85 -42.30 4.32
CA ASN A 275 -20.38 -42.23 4.33
C ASN A 275 -19.85 -40.81 4.00
N GLN A 276 -20.69 -39.94 3.44
CA GLN A 276 -20.35 -38.54 3.12
C GLN A 276 -20.62 -37.56 4.28
N VAL A 277 -21.10 -38.08 5.42
CA VAL A 277 -21.51 -37.32 6.60
C VAL A 277 -20.46 -37.47 7.71
N ILE A 278 -19.92 -36.34 8.18
CA ILE A 278 -19.07 -36.26 9.37
C ILE A 278 -19.91 -35.81 10.56
N VAL A 279 -19.70 -36.45 11.72
CA VAL A 279 -20.31 -36.04 13.00
C VAL A 279 -19.38 -35.05 13.71
N SER A 280 -19.93 -33.95 14.22
CA SER A 280 -19.17 -32.99 15.03
C SER A 280 -20.04 -32.35 16.11
N GLU A 281 -20.00 -32.91 17.32
CA GLU A 281 -20.85 -32.49 18.46
C GLU A 281 -20.61 -31.03 18.90
N ASN A 282 -19.40 -30.49 18.68
CA ASN A 282 -19.03 -29.11 19.04
C ASN A 282 -19.58 -28.03 18.09
N ARG A 283 -20.29 -28.38 17.00
CA ARG A 283 -20.78 -27.40 16.01
C ARG A 283 -22.30 -27.23 16.12
N SER A 284 -22.73 -26.09 16.65
CA SER A 284 -24.14 -25.69 16.66
C SER A 284 -24.64 -25.41 15.25
N LEU A 285 -25.41 -26.35 14.68
CA LEU A 285 -26.15 -26.16 13.44
C LEU A 285 -27.61 -25.80 13.78
N PRO A 286 -28.20 -24.75 13.17
CA PRO A 286 -29.62 -24.44 13.33
C PRO A 286 -30.47 -25.57 12.73
N SER A 287 -31.57 -25.89 13.39
CA SER A 287 -32.50 -26.96 13.00
C SER A 287 -33.93 -26.56 13.33
N GLN A 288 -34.92 -27.26 12.79
CA GLN A 288 -36.29 -27.31 13.31
C GLN A 288 -36.63 -28.75 13.66
N GLN A 289 -37.15 -29.00 14.88
CA GLN A 289 -37.43 -30.34 15.38
C GLN A 289 -38.93 -30.59 15.53
N HIS A 290 -39.38 -31.77 15.14
CA HIS A 290 -40.77 -32.22 15.22
C HIS A 290 -40.83 -33.66 15.75
N ARG A 291 -41.65 -33.93 16.78
CA ARG A 291 -41.87 -35.29 17.31
C ARG A 291 -43.19 -35.85 16.82
N LEU A 292 -43.17 -36.97 16.11
CA LEU A 292 -44.35 -37.69 15.59
C LEU A 292 -44.57 -38.96 16.43
N PHE A 293 -45.77 -39.20 16.93
CA PHE A 293 -46.01 -40.38 17.79
C PHE A 293 -46.34 -41.64 17.00
N LYS A 294 -45.74 -42.78 17.40
CA LYS A 294 -45.84 -44.06 16.67
C LYS A 294 -47.23 -44.70 16.69
N HIS A 295 -48.10 -44.27 17.61
CA HIS A 295 -49.50 -44.73 17.66
C HIS A 295 -50.36 -44.21 16.48
N LEU A 296 -49.88 -43.17 15.78
CA LEU A 296 -50.53 -42.56 14.61
C LEU A 296 -49.71 -42.74 13.33
N PHE A 297 -48.38 -42.61 13.42
CA PHE A 297 -47.49 -42.63 12.26
C PHE A 297 -46.70 -43.93 12.16
N SER A 298 -46.96 -44.72 11.13
CA SER A 298 -45.98 -45.70 10.64
C SER A 298 -44.73 -45.00 10.12
N LEU A 299 -43.61 -45.73 10.03
CA LEU A 299 -42.34 -45.17 9.58
C LEU A 299 -42.44 -44.55 8.16
N GLN A 300 -43.18 -45.17 7.24
CA GLN A 300 -43.41 -44.62 5.90
C GLN A 300 -44.25 -43.33 5.91
N GLN A 301 -45.29 -43.26 6.76
CA GLN A 301 -46.09 -42.03 6.93
C GLN A 301 -45.29 -40.91 7.59
N ALA A 302 -44.42 -41.23 8.55
CA ALA A 302 -43.50 -40.26 9.16
C ALA A 302 -42.49 -39.71 8.14
N HIS A 303 -42.01 -40.55 7.20
CA HIS A 303 -41.18 -40.12 6.08
C HIS A 303 -41.94 -39.13 5.18
N LEU A 304 -43.12 -39.48 4.67
CA LEU A 304 -43.91 -38.58 3.82
C LEU A 304 -44.29 -37.27 4.53
N TRP A 305 -44.63 -37.33 5.82
CA TRP A 305 -44.92 -36.12 6.62
C TRP A 305 -43.68 -35.21 6.73
N CYS A 306 -42.51 -35.75 7.08
CA CYS A 306 -41.29 -34.96 7.24
C CYS A 306 -40.83 -34.32 5.91
N LEU A 307 -40.91 -35.08 4.81
CA LEU A 307 -40.59 -34.57 3.46
C LEU A 307 -41.58 -33.49 3.01
N SER A 308 -42.89 -33.70 3.20
CA SER A 308 -43.90 -32.69 2.85
C SER A 308 -43.78 -31.41 3.70
N ARG A 309 -43.36 -31.51 4.97
CA ARG A 309 -43.04 -30.33 5.79
C ARG A 309 -41.80 -29.60 5.29
N CYS A 310 -40.77 -30.31 4.84
CA CYS A 310 -39.60 -29.71 4.21
C CYS A 310 -39.94 -28.93 2.91
N VAL A 311 -40.96 -29.37 2.16
CA VAL A 311 -41.46 -28.62 0.97
C VAL A 311 -42.19 -27.33 1.37
N GLN A 312 -42.86 -27.30 2.54
CA GLN A 312 -43.55 -26.11 3.07
C GLN A 312 -42.59 -25.04 3.60
N GLU A 313 -41.32 -25.37 3.86
CA GLU A 313 -40.29 -24.48 4.43
C GLU A 313 -39.18 -24.20 3.39
N PRO A 314 -39.49 -23.64 2.20
CA PRO A 314 -38.64 -23.78 1.03
C PRO A 314 -37.32 -22.99 1.07
N SER A 315 -37.23 -21.98 1.94
CA SER A 315 -36.06 -21.15 2.22
C SER A 315 -35.10 -21.81 3.21
N PHE A 316 -35.62 -22.47 4.23
CA PHE A 316 -34.84 -23.09 5.30
C PHE A 316 -34.46 -24.54 5.00
N CYS A 317 -35.41 -25.38 4.57
CA CYS A 317 -35.20 -26.82 4.51
C CYS A 317 -34.51 -27.28 3.20
N GLN A 318 -33.34 -27.90 3.35
CA GLN A 318 -32.60 -28.58 2.29
C GLN A 318 -32.27 -30.05 2.65
N LEU A 319 -32.18 -30.35 3.94
CA LEU A 319 -31.90 -31.68 4.48
C LEU A 319 -32.98 -32.07 5.51
N ALA A 320 -33.54 -33.27 5.37
CA ALA A 320 -34.50 -33.85 6.30
C ALA A 320 -33.95 -35.15 6.90
N GLU A 321 -33.75 -35.17 8.22
CA GLU A 321 -33.34 -36.34 9.01
C GLU A 321 -34.54 -36.94 9.75
N ILE A 322 -34.60 -38.27 9.82
CA ILE A 322 -35.57 -38.98 10.64
C ILE A 322 -34.84 -39.97 11.54
N THR A 323 -35.05 -39.83 12.86
CA THR A 323 -34.48 -40.74 13.86
C THR A 323 -35.56 -41.51 14.60
N ASP A 324 -35.35 -42.82 14.67
CA ASP A 324 -35.97 -43.67 15.67
C ASP A 324 -34.98 -43.80 16.85
N SER A 325 -35.22 -42.99 17.89
CA SER A 325 -34.41 -42.91 19.11
C SER A 325 -35.23 -43.20 20.38
N SER A 326 -36.51 -43.51 20.22
CA SER A 326 -37.49 -43.68 21.29
C SER A 326 -38.52 -44.74 20.88
N PRO A 327 -38.93 -45.67 21.77
CA PRO A 327 -39.96 -46.63 21.44
C PRO A 327 -41.34 -45.99 21.19
N LEU A 328 -41.50 -44.68 21.47
CA LEU A 328 -42.79 -43.98 21.57
C LEU A 328 -43.02 -42.99 20.43
N TYR A 329 -41.96 -42.39 19.90
CA TYR A 329 -42.02 -41.33 18.89
C TYR A 329 -40.84 -41.40 17.92
N LEU A 330 -41.08 -40.95 16.69
CA LEU A 330 -40.08 -40.67 15.66
C LEU A 330 -39.76 -39.18 15.70
N THR A 331 -38.49 -38.80 15.52
CA THR A 331 -38.10 -37.38 15.48
C THR A 331 -37.69 -36.99 14.07
N CYS A 332 -38.51 -36.15 13.44
CA CYS A 332 -38.19 -35.45 12.19
C CYS A 332 -37.37 -34.20 12.55
N THR A 333 -36.22 -34.02 11.91
CA THR A 333 -35.39 -32.82 12.07
C THR A 333 -35.08 -32.24 10.70
N LEU A 334 -35.43 -30.97 10.51
CA LEU A 334 -35.16 -30.21 9.31
C LEU A 334 -33.89 -29.37 9.51
N TYR A 335 -33.02 -29.38 8.52
CA TYR A 335 -31.76 -28.65 8.51
C TYR A 335 -31.61 -27.83 7.21
N PRO A 336 -30.92 -26.68 7.27
CA PRO A 336 -30.41 -26.02 6.07
C PRO A 336 -29.26 -26.84 5.48
N GLU A 337 -28.78 -26.43 4.31
CA GLU A 337 -27.65 -27.11 3.67
C GLU A 337 -26.40 -27.05 4.56
N ALA A 338 -25.95 -28.24 4.96
CA ALA A 338 -24.89 -28.50 5.94
C ALA A 338 -23.59 -29.01 5.28
N GLN A 339 -23.54 -29.01 3.96
CA GLN A 339 -22.30 -29.17 3.20
C GLN A 339 -21.32 -28.03 3.48
N VAL A 340 -20.07 -28.39 3.75
CA VAL A 340 -18.93 -27.48 3.91
C VAL A 340 -17.80 -28.01 3.04
N CYS A 341 -17.20 -27.12 2.25
CA CYS A 341 -16.05 -27.44 1.42
C CYS A 341 -14.76 -26.83 2.00
N ASP A 342 -13.64 -27.43 1.64
CA ASP A 342 -12.30 -26.85 1.74
C ASP A 342 -12.08 -25.70 0.76
N ASP A 343 -11.08 -24.85 1.04
CA ASP A 343 -10.72 -23.66 0.26
C ASP A 343 -9.81 -23.97 -0.96
N VAL A 344 -9.43 -25.24 -1.14
CA VAL A 344 -8.64 -25.73 -2.28
C VAL A 344 -9.43 -25.58 -3.59
N MET A 345 -8.81 -25.02 -4.63
CA MET A 345 -9.44 -24.79 -5.93
C MET A 345 -9.32 -26.01 -6.86
N GLU A 346 -10.20 -26.99 -6.67
CA GLU A 346 -10.32 -28.21 -7.48
C GLU A 346 -11.74 -28.37 -8.04
N ALA A 347 -11.85 -28.97 -9.23
CA ALA A 347 -13.13 -29.30 -9.87
C ALA A 347 -13.87 -30.46 -9.17
N SER A 348 -13.13 -31.30 -8.44
CA SER A 348 -13.72 -32.48 -7.78
C SER A 348 -14.48 -32.09 -6.50
N PRO A 349 -15.75 -32.50 -6.34
CA PRO A 349 -16.52 -32.25 -5.11
C PRO A 349 -16.03 -33.07 -3.89
N ARG A 350 -14.98 -33.89 -4.02
CA ARG A 350 -14.43 -34.76 -2.95
C ARG A 350 -13.91 -34.01 -1.71
N GLY A 351 -13.56 -32.73 -1.85
CA GLY A 351 -13.19 -31.85 -0.73
C GLY A 351 -14.40 -31.36 0.08
N CYS A 352 -15.61 -31.45 -0.46
CA CYS A 352 -16.86 -31.10 0.22
C CYS A 352 -17.40 -32.26 1.05
N ARG A 353 -17.81 -31.99 2.30
CA ARG A 353 -18.41 -32.99 3.21
C ARG A 353 -19.57 -32.38 3.98
N ARG A 354 -20.59 -33.19 4.29
CA ARG A 354 -21.74 -32.73 5.11
C ARG A 354 -21.39 -32.91 6.58
N ILE A 355 -21.60 -31.89 7.41
CA ILE A 355 -21.26 -31.93 8.84
C ILE A 355 -22.53 -31.79 9.66
N LEU A 356 -22.90 -32.84 10.40
CA LEU A 356 -24.08 -32.87 11.26
C LEU A 356 -23.69 -33.05 12.74
N PRO A 357 -24.53 -32.63 13.70
CA PRO A 357 -24.24 -32.82 15.14
C PRO A 357 -24.25 -34.28 15.59
N ARG A 358 -24.93 -35.17 14.85
CA ARG A 358 -25.08 -36.62 15.10
C ARG A 358 -25.07 -37.38 13.77
N ARG A 359 -25.00 -38.72 13.82
CA ARG A 359 -25.11 -39.56 12.62
C ARG A 359 -26.60 -39.93 12.37
N PRO A 360 -27.18 -39.55 11.22
CA PRO A 360 -28.57 -39.91 10.90
C PRO A 360 -28.73 -41.39 10.56
N ASN A 361 -29.90 -41.95 10.88
CA ASN A 361 -30.31 -43.28 10.41
C ASN A 361 -30.78 -43.22 8.95
N ALA A 362 -31.52 -42.18 8.58
CA ALA A 362 -31.91 -41.84 7.21
C ALA A 362 -31.83 -40.32 7.03
N LEU A 363 -31.26 -39.90 5.90
CA LEU A 363 -31.07 -38.49 5.54
C LEU A 363 -31.49 -38.28 4.08
N PHE A 364 -32.40 -37.35 3.86
CA PHE A 364 -32.89 -36.98 2.53
C PHE A 364 -32.47 -35.55 2.19
N GLN A 365 -31.88 -35.35 1.01
CA GLN A 365 -31.58 -34.03 0.46
C GLN A 365 -32.63 -33.66 -0.57
N ARG A 366 -33.13 -32.42 -0.50
CA ARG A 366 -34.08 -31.86 -1.47
C ARG A 366 -33.37 -31.63 -2.80
N ARG A 367 -34.01 -31.96 -3.92
CA ARG A 367 -33.46 -31.71 -5.26
C ARG A 367 -33.51 -30.21 -5.55
N VAL A 368 -32.40 -29.66 -6.04
CA VAL A 368 -32.28 -28.26 -6.46
C VAL A 368 -33.03 -28.08 -7.79
N VAL A 369 -34.20 -27.45 -7.74
CA VAL A 369 -34.98 -27.09 -8.94
C VAL A 369 -34.58 -25.69 -9.37
N LEU A 370 -33.77 -25.60 -10.43
CA LEU A 370 -33.35 -24.32 -11.01
C LEU A 370 -34.50 -23.68 -11.79
N GLN A 371 -34.70 -22.37 -11.64
CA GLN A 371 -35.71 -21.61 -12.37
C GLN A 371 -35.15 -21.11 -13.71
N ASP A 372 -36.02 -20.93 -14.71
CA ASP A 372 -35.57 -20.53 -16.05
C ASP A 372 -34.92 -19.13 -16.10
N ARG A 373 -35.31 -18.24 -15.19
CA ARG A 373 -34.82 -16.86 -15.10
C ARG A 373 -33.97 -16.65 -13.86
N VAL A 374 -32.85 -15.96 -14.06
CA VAL A 374 -32.02 -15.40 -12.99
C VAL A 374 -32.76 -14.21 -12.34
N LYS A 375 -32.64 -14.08 -11.02
CA LYS A 375 -33.27 -13.07 -10.15
C LYS A 375 -32.33 -11.90 -9.84
N ASN A 376 -31.03 -12.16 -9.70
CA ASN A 376 -30.03 -11.17 -9.30
C ASN A 376 -29.12 -10.77 -10.48
N PHE A 377 -28.73 -9.50 -10.55
CA PHE A 377 -27.68 -9.06 -11.47
C PHE A 377 -26.30 -9.22 -10.82
N TYR A 378 -25.52 -10.20 -11.28
CA TYR A 378 -24.23 -10.54 -10.70
C TYR A 378 -23.11 -9.60 -11.22
N THR A 379 -22.36 -8.99 -10.30
CA THR A 379 -21.27 -8.07 -10.65
C THR A 379 -19.91 -8.78 -10.59
N ARG A 380 -19.14 -8.77 -11.70
CA ARG A 380 -17.77 -9.31 -11.73
C ARG A 380 -16.86 -8.42 -10.88
N LEU A 381 -16.18 -9.02 -9.92
CA LEU A 381 -15.18 -8.37 -9.08
C LEU A 381 -13.91 -8.06 -9.89
N PRO A 382 -13.30 -6.87 -9.73
CA PRO A 382 -12.07 -6.49 -10.42
C PRO A 382 -10.84 -7.07 -9.71
N PHE A 383 -10.89 -8.34 -9.27
CA PHE A 383 -9.88 -9.03 -8.47
C PHE A 383 -9.60 -10.42 -9.01
N GLN A 384 -8.33 -10.79 -9.07
CA GLN A 384 -7.90 -12.09 -9.61
C GLN A 384 -7.79 -13.18 -8.53
N LYS A 385 -7.55 -12.81 -7.26
CA LYS A 385 -7.29 -13.79 -6.18
C LYS A 385 -8.10 -13.51 -4.92
N LEU A 386 -8.87 -14.49 -4.49
CA LEU A 386 -9.51 -14.53 -3.16
C LEU A 386 -8.73 -15.48 -2.23
N THR A 387 -8.76 -15.21 -0.92
CA THR A 387 -8.15 -16.02 0.14
C THR A 387 -8.99 -15.97 1.41
N GLY A 388 -8.99 -17.02 2.24
CA GLY A 388 -9.92 -17.11 3.39
C GLY A 388 -11.40 -17.09 2.95
N LEU A 389 -11.67 -17.61 1.76
CA LEU A 389 -12.97 -17.73 1.13
C LEU A 389 -13.74 -18.95 1.70
N SER A 390 -15.06 -18.91 1.65
CA SER A 390 -15.92 -19.97 2.21
C SER A 390 -16.75 -20.62 1.10
N ILE A 391 -16.27 -21.75 0.56
CA ILE A 391 -16.96 -22.49 -0.51
C ILE A 391 -18.09 -23.34 0.08
N ARG A 392 -19.25 -23.30 -0.58
CA ARG A 392 -20.47 -24.00 -0.17
C ARG A 392 -20.77 -25.20 -1.10
N HIS A 393 -20.69 -24.99 -2.42
CA HIS A 393 -20.70 -26.07 -3.40
C HIS A 393 -19.59 -25.91 -4.45
N LYS A 394 -19.07 -27.04 -4.92
CA LYS A 394 -18.16 -27.19 -6.07
C LYS A 394 -18.90 -28.01 -7.13
N VAL A 395 -19.11 -27.45 -8.32
CA VAL A 395 -19.84 -28.10 -9.42
C VAL A 395 -19.02 -27.99 -10.71
N PRO A 396 -18.47 -29.09 -11.25
CA PRO A 396 -17.84 -29.09 -12.56
C PRO A 396 -18.90 -28.87 -13.65
N MET A 397 -18.56 -28.12 -14.70
CA MET A 397 -19.45 -27.70 -15.80
C MET A 397 -18.83 -28.03 -17.18
N ALA A 398 -17.84 -28.92 -17.23
CA ALA A 398 -17.11 -29.28 -18.45
C ALA A 398 -17.95 -30.05 -19.49
N ASP A 399 -19.15 -30.49 -19.12
CA ASP A 399 -20.15 -31.12 -19.98
C ASP A 399 -20.99 -30.11 -20.80
N LYS A 400 -20.84 -28.80 -20.52
CA LYS A 400 -21.69 -27.72 -21.05
C LYS A 400 -20.89 -26.66 -21.79
N ALA A 401 -21.55 -25.97 -22.72
CA ALA A 401 -21.00 -24.77 -23.32
C ALA A 401 -20.82 -23.67 -22.26
N ILE A 402 -19.78 -22.84 -22.40
CA ILE A 402 -19.38 -21.84 -21.40
C ILE A 402 -20.55 -20.91 -21.01
N SER A 403 -21.37 -20.49 -21.98
CA SER A 403 -22.53 -19.62 -21.74
C SER A 403 -23.65 -20.31 -20.95
N SER A 404 -23.95 -21.58 -21.21
CA SER A 404 -24.96 -22.33 -20.45
C SER A 404 -24.45 -22.69 -19.05
N GLY A 405 -23.18 -23.09 -18.91
CA GLY A 405 -22.55 -23.33 -17.61
C GLY A 405 -22.48 -22.08 -16.72
N PHE A 406 -22.24 -20.89 -17.31
CA PHE A 406 -22.29 -19.62 -16.60
C PHE A 406 -23.69 -19.31 -16.07
N PHE A 407 -24.72 -19.38 -16.94
CA PHE A 407 -26.11 -19.10 -16.57
C PHE A 407 -26.65 -20.12 -15.54
N GLU A 408 -26.17 -21.36 -15.58
CA GLU A 408 -26.45 -22.36 -14.54
C GLU A 408 -25.78 -22.00 -13.20
N CYS A 409 -24.57 -21.44 -13.22
CA CYS A 409 -23.88 -20.96 -12.01
C CYS A 409 -24.61 -19.77 -11.34
N GLU A 410 -25.14 -18.83 -12.15
CA GLU A 410 -26.02 -17.76 -11.64
C GLU A 410 -27.29 -18.33 -10.99
N ARG A 411 -27.98 -19.26 -11.67
CA ARG A 411 -29.17 -19.95 -11.14
C ARG A 411 -28.89 -20.72 -9.84
N LEU A 412 -27.74 -21.40 -9.74
CA LEU A 412 -27.32 -22.12 -8.53
C LEU A 412 -27.17 -21.17 -7.33
N CYS A 413 -26.55 -20.00 -7.53
CA CYS A 413 -26.42 -18.99 -6.48
C CYS A 413 -27.75 -18.29 -6.14
N ASP A 414 -28.71 -18.25 -7.06
CA ASP A 414 -30.06 -17.69 -6.84
C ASP A 414 -31.04 -18.61 -6.10
N VAL A 415 -30.77 -19.92 -6.08
CA VAL A 415 -31.56 -20.88 -5.28
C VAL A 415 -30.99 -21.02 -3.87
N ASP A 416 -29.69 -20.74 -3.66
CA ASP A 416 -29.04 -20.79 -2.34
C ASP A 416 -29.18 -19.45 -1.56
N PRO A 417 -29.93 -19.43 -0.42
CA PRO A 417 -30.13 -18.21 0.36
C PRO A 417 -28.86 -17.65 1.02
N CYS A 418 -27.83 -18.49 1.22
CA CYS A 418 -26.56 -18.09 1.83
C CYS A 418 -25.48 -17.76 0.79
N CYS A 419 -25.76 -17.92 -0.51
CA CYS A 419 -24.77 -17.60 -1.54
C CYS A 419 -24.61 -16.08 -1.66
N THR A 420 -23.44 -15.57 -1.28
CA THR A 420 -23.05 -14.15 -1.42
C THR A 420 -22.52 -13.82 -2.82
N GLY A 421 -22.03 -14.84 -3.52
CA GLY A 421 -21.44 -14.75 -4.85
C GLY A 421 -20.94 -16.11 -5.33
N PHE A 422 -20.39 -16.16 -6.53
CA PHE A 422 -19.79 -17.38 -7.10
C PHE A 422 -18.46 -17.10 -7.80
N GLY A 423 -17.59 -18.09 -7.83
CA GLY A 423 -16.48 -18.16 -8.78
C GLY A 423 -16.88 -19.01 -9.98
N PHE A 424 -16.78 -18.47 -11.19
CA PHE A 424 -16.87 -19.25 -12.42
C PHE A 424 -15.50 -19.26 -13.07
N LEU A 425 -14.77 -20.36 -12.95
CA LEU A 425 -13.32 -20.42 -13.15
C LEU A 425 -12.92 -21.65 -13.97
N ASN A 426 -11.78 -21.56 -14.64
CA ASN A 426 -11.09 -22.72 -15.20
C ASN A 426 -9.99 -23.16 -14.21
N VAL A 427 -10.11 -24.33 -13.58
CA VAL A 427 -9.17 -24.81 -12.55
C VAL A 427 -8.27 -25.93 -13.08
N SER A 428 -7.05 -26.02 -12.53
CA SER A 428 -5.99 -26.92 -13.02
C SER A 428 -5.61 -26.68 -14.50
N GLN A 429 -5.47 -25.41 -14.90
CA GLN A 429 -5.13 -25.01 -16.26
C GLN A 429 -3.86 -25.69 -16.79
N LEU A 430 -2.83 -25.88 -15.93
CA LEU A 430 -1.59 -26.60 -16.27
C LEU A 430 -1.76 -28.11 -16.55
N LYS A 431 -2.95 -28.68 -16.31
CA LYS A 431 -3.25 -30.12 -16.47
C LYS A 431 -4.40 -30.41 -17.45
N GLY A 432 -4.91 -29.40 -18.16
CA GLY A 432 -5.98 -29.53 -19.15
C GLY A 432 -7.16 -28.58 -18.94
N GLY A 433 -7.37 -28.10 -17.71
CA GLY A 433 -8.40 -27.11 -17.37
C GLY A 433 -9.83 -27.65 -17.34
N GLU A 434 -10.43 -27.71 -16.14
CA GLU A 434 -11.85 -28.01 -15.98
C GLU A 434 -12.64 -26.78 -15.52
N VAL A 435 -13.68 -26.41 -16.29
CA VAL A 435 -14.57 -25.30 -15.93
C VAL A 435 -15.41 -25.70 -14.71
N THR A 436 -15.36 -24.89 -13.65
CA THR A 436 -15.99 -25.17 -12.35
C THR A 436 -16.76 -23.95 -11.85
N CYS A 437 -17.99 -24.19 -11.40
CA CYS A 437 -18.80 -23.25 -10.62
C CYS A 437 -18.55 -23.49 -9.11
N LEU A 438 -18.21 -22.42 -8.39
CA LEU A 438 -17.93 -22.42 -6.95
C LEU A 438 -18.91 -21.45 -6.26
N THR A 439 -19.93 -21.93 -5.55
CA THR A 439 -20.81 -21.02 -4.79
C THR A 439 -20.19 -20.65 -3.44
N LEU A 440 -20.29 -19.37 -3.05
CA LEU A 440 -19.53 -18.79 -1.94
C LEU A 440 -20.44 -18.22 -0.86
N ASN A 441 -20.27 -18.73 0.37
CA ASN A 441 -20.86 -18.18 1.59
C ASN A 441 -20.08 -16.94 2.09
N SER A 442 -18.84 -16.76 1.66
CA SER A 442 -18.10 -15.51 1.83
C SER A 442 -16.94 -15.39 0.85
N LEU A 443 -16.72 -14.16 0.38
CA LEU A 443 -15.66 -13.77 -0.56
C LEU A 443 -14.28 -13.58 0.12
N GLY A 444 -14.23 -13.59 1.46
CA GLY A 444 -12.98 -13.51 2.23
C GLY A 444 -12.17 -12.23 1.99
N LEU A 445 -10.86 -12.39 1.79
CA LEU A 445 -9.88 -11.35 1.43
C LEU A 445 -9.61 -11.42 -0.08
N GLN A 446 -10.08 -10.41 -0.80
CA GLN A 446 -9.92 -10.21 -2.25
C GLN A 446 -8.65 -9.40 -2.52
N THR A 447 -7.83 -9.81 -3.49
CA THR A 447 -6.47 -9.30 -3.73
C THR A 447 -6.10 -9.33 -5.22
N CYS A 448 -5.04 -8.61 -5.59
CA CYS A 448 -4.59 -8.41 -6.97
C CYS A 448 -5.71 -7.86 -7.86
N SER A 449 -5.95 -6.56 -7.70
CA SER A 449 -6.92 -5.87 -8.51
C SER A 449 -6.44 -5.61 -9.92
N GLU A 450 -7.36 -5.63 -10.87
CA GLU A 450 -7.13 -5.23 -12.26
C GLU A 450 -7.05 -3.69 -12.39
N GLU A 451 -7.44 -2.93 -11.35
CA GLU A 451 -7.43 -1.45 -11.31
C GLU A 451 -6.05 -0.78 -11.46
N ASN A 452 -4.95 -1.44 -11.06
CA ASN A 452 -3.62 -0.80 -10.97
C ASN A 452 -2.70 -1.03 -12.18
N GLY A 453 -3.18 -1.77 -13.19
CA GLY A 453 -2.50 -2.00 -14.46
C GLY A 453 -1.15 -2.72 -14.37
N GLY A 454 -0.86 -3.44 -13.27
CA GLY A 454 0.39 -4.20 -13.11
C GLY A 454 1.63 -3.38 -12.74
N SER A 455 1.47 -2.08 -12.44
CA SER A 455 2.60 -1.16 -12.27
C SER A 455 3.35 -1.30 -10.93
N TRP A 456 2.66 -1.72 -9.87
CA TRP A 456 3.22 -1.98 -8.55
C TRP A 456 2.33 -2.96 -7.79
N HIS A 457 2.88 -4.06 -7.28
CA HIS A 457 2.16 -5.04 -6.47
C HIS A 457 2.95 -5.35 -5.20
N LEU A 458 2.23 -5.44 -4.08
CA LEU A 458 2.71 -6.04 -2.84
C LEU A 458 2.22 -7.48 -2.74
N LEU A 459 0.94 -7.70 -3.07
CA LEU A 459 0.26 -8.96 -2.90
C LEU A 459 0.50 -9.87 -4.12
N ALA A 460 0.89 -11.13 -3.87
CA ALA A 460 1.25 -12.07 -4.94
C ALA A 460 0.03 -12.67 -5.65
N CYS A 461 -0.06 -12.48 -6.97
CA CYS A 461 -1.23 -12.76 -7.79
C CYS A 461 -1.37 -14.23 -8.23
N GLY A 462 -1.64 -15.07 -7.24
CA GLY A 462 -2.06 -16.46 -7.45
C GLY A 462 -0.93 -17.43 -7.80
N SER A 463 -1.32 -18.64 -8.17
CA SER A 463 -0.54 -19.54 -9.01
C SER A 463 -1.18 -19.56 -10.41
N PRO A 464 -0.45 -19.92 -11.47
CA PRO A 464 -1.00 -19.98 -12.83
C PRO A 464 -1.95 -21.17 -13.08
N ASP A 465 -2.44 -21.85 -12.03
CA ASP A 465 -3.31 -23.02 -12.15
C ASP A 465 -4.79 -22.68 -12.31
N THR A 466 -5.19 -21.42 -12.07
CA THR A 466 -6.61 -20.98 -12.09
C THR A 466 -6.79 -19.78 -13.01
N GLU A 467 -7.62 -19.91 -14.04
CA GLU A 467 -7.91 -18.82 -14.99
C GLU A 467 -9.09 -17.96 -14.51
N VAL A 468 -8.85 -16.65 -14.37
CA VAL A 468 -9.82 -15.67 -13.84
C VAL A 468 -9.98 -14.44 -14.76
N ARG A 469 -9.15 -14.32 -15.80
CA ARG A 469 -9.00 -13.10 -16.62
C ARG A 469 -9.90 -13.08 -17.86
N THR A 470 -10.01 -14.20 -18.56
CA THR A 470 -10.76 -14.29 -19.83
C THR A 470 -12.27 -14.31 -19.55
N TYR A 471 -13.01 -13.30 -19.99
CA TYR A 471 -14.47 -13.28 -19.84
C TYR A 471 -15.12 -14.51 -20.54
N PRO A 472 -16.09 -15.20 -19.91
CA PRO A 472 -16.81 -14.85 -18.69
C PRO A 472 -16.25 -15.45 -17.38
N PHE A 473 -14.99 -15.89 -17.35
CA PHE A 473 -14.37 -16.32 -16.09
C PHE A 473 -14.14 -15.13 -15.13
N GLY A 474 -14.31 -15.40 -13.84
CA GLY A 474 -14.19 -14.39 -12.80
C GLY A 474 -14.83 -14.78 -11.48
N TRP A 475 -14.64 -13.91 -10.49
CA TRP A 475 -15.39 -13.92 -9.24
C TRP A 475 -16.55 -12.93 -9.35
N TYR A 476 -17.74 -13.34 -8.94
CA TYR A 476 -18.99 -12.60 -9.08
C TYR A 476 -19.67 -12.47 -7.72
N GLN A 477 -20.22 -11.29 -7.42
CA GLN A 477 -20.98 -11.04 -6.18
C GLN A 477 -22.43 -10.64 -6.49
N LYS A 478 -23.36 -11.01 -5.59
CA LYS A 478 -24.71 -10.44 -5.58
C LYS A 478 -24.65 -8.93 -5.25
N PRO A 479 -25.65 -8.13 -5.65
CA PRO A 479 -25.78 -6.75 -5.19
C PRO A 479 -25.86 -6.69 -3.66
N ALA A 480 -25.11 -5.78 -3.03
CA ALA A 480 -25.10 -5.60 -1.59
C ALA A 480 -26.37 -4.86 -1.10
N VAL A 481 -27.45 -5.61 -0.91
CA VAL A 481 -28.68 -5.15 -0.23
C VAL A 481 -28.42 -5.04 1.28
N GLN A 482 -29.14 -4.16 1.99
CA GLN A 482 -28.97 -3.93 3.44
C GLN A 482 -29.40 -5.11 4.33
N ASN A 483 -30.01 -6.16 3.77
CA ASN A 483 -30.32 -7.39 4.50
C ASN A 483 -29.11 -8.33 4.39
N ASP A 484 -28.40 -8.50 5.50
CA ASP A 484 -27.36 -9.54 5.65
C ASP A 484 -27.93 -10.95 5.40
N ALA A 485 -27.04 -11.90 5.14
CA ALA A 485 -27.41 -13.31 4.94
C ALA A 485 -28.21 -13.85 6.15
N PRO A 486 -29.25 -14.69 5.94
CA PRO A 486 -30.09 -15.22 7.01
C PRO A 486 -29.31 -15.82 8.17
N SER A 487 -29.79 -15.66 9.41
CA SER A 487 -29.07 -16.08 10.62
C SER A 487 -28.86 -17.59 10.77
N PHE A 488 -29.44 -18.42 9.87
CA PHE A 488 -29.11 -19.84 9.76
C PHE A 488 -27.84 -20.13 8.95
N CYS A 489 -27.33 -19.16 8.19
CA CYS A 489 -26.13 -19.33 7.37
C CYS A 489 -24.87 -19.47 8.25
N PRO A 490 -23.93 -20.36 7.89
CA PRO A 490 -22.74 -20.59 8.70
C PRO A 490 -21.84 -19.34 8.70
N SER A 491 -21.54 -18.81 9.88
CA SER A 491 -20.68 -17.62 10.02
C SER A 491 -19.30 -17.87 9.41
N ALA A 492 -18.95 -17.14 8.35
CA ALA A 492 -17.59 -17.12 7.84
C ALA A 492 -16.69 -16.29 8.76
N ALA A 493 -15.44 -16.71 8.90
CA ALA A 493 -14.42 -15.98 9.63
C ALA A 493 -13.09 -16.14 8.89
N LEU A 494 -12.37 -15.03 8.69
CA LEU A 494 -10.99 -15.10 8.20
C LEU A 494 -10.12 -15.96 9.14
N PRO A 495 -9.12 -16.69 8.59
CA PRO A 495 -8.19 -17.44 9.43
C PRO A 495 -7.44 -16.49 10.39
N PRO A 496 -7.26 -16.89 11.66
CA PRO A 496 -6.70 -16.02 12.68
C PRO A 496 -5.28 -15.58 12.32
N VAL A 497 -4.97 -14.32 12.66
CA VAL A 497 -3.68 -13.72 12.35
C VAL A 497 -2.62 -14.26 13.33
N PRO A 498 -1.49 -14.83 12.86
CA PRO A 498 -0.51 -15.48 13.74
C PRO A 498 0.33 -14.48 14.54
N GLU A 499 0.55 -13.28 13.99
CA GLU A 499 1.32 -12.19 14.61
C GLU A 499 0.39 -11.01 14.92
N LYS A 500 0.44 -10.50 16.15
CA LYS A 500 -0.32 -9.30 16.53
C LYS A 500 0.48 -8.05 16.22
N VAL A 501 -0.07 -7.17 15.39
CA VAL A 501 0.52 -5.87 15.09
C VAL A 501 0.33 -4.93 16.28
N ALA A 502 1.43 -4.38 16.81
CA ALA A 502 1.36 -3.32 17.81
C ALA A 502 0.90 -2.02 17.14
N LEU A 503 -0.21 -1.42 17.60
CA LEU A 503 -0.70 -0.16 17.07
C LEU A 503 0.27 1.00 17.33
N ASP A 504 1.05 0.93 18.41
CA ASP A 504 2.05 1.94 18.78
C ASP A 504 3.23 2.02 17.80
N SER A 505 3.42 1.00 16.92
CA SER A 505 4.41 1.04 15.84
C SER A 505 3.88 1.71 14.56
N TRP A 506 2.73 2.37 14.61
CA TRP A 506 2.08 3.01 13.46
C TRP A 506 1.61 4.43 13.80
N GLN A 507 1.99 5.38 12.95
CA GLN A 507 1.51 6.76 13.04
C GLN A 507 0.11 6.86 12.42
N LEU A 508 -0.91 7.07 13.26
CA LEU A 508 -2.25 7.45 12.80
C LEU A 508 -2.23 8.91 12.35
N LEU A 509 -2.72 9.18 11.14
CA LEU A 509 -2.73 10.51 10.53
C LEU A 509 -4.17 11.03 10.32
N PRO A 510 -4.43 12.33 10.53
CA PRO A 510 -5.75 12.92 10.31
C PRO A 510 -6.03 13.12 8.81
N PRO A 511 -7.28 13.08 8.34
CA PRO A 511 -7.62 13.32 6.93
C PRO A 511 -7.14 14.66 6.37
N SER A 512 -6.94 15.69 7.21
CA SER A 512 -6.38 17.00 6.82
C SER A 512 -4.89 16.98 6.43
N SER A 513 -4.17 15.89 6.71
CA SER A 513 -2.77 15.70 6.32
C SER A 513 -2.58 15.14 4.90
N VAL A 514 -3.66 15.07 4.12
CA VAL A 514 -3.74 14.30 2.87
C VAL A 514 -4.39 15.11 1.75
N VAL A 515 -3.97 14.87 0.51
CA VAL A 515 -4.62 15.35 -0.71
C VAL A 515 -4.89 14.20 -1.66
N VAL A 516 -6.05 14.21 -2.32
CA VAL A 516 -6.42 13.22 -3.33
C VAL A 516 -5.80 13.56 -4.68
N ASP A 517 -5.09 12.59 -5.26
CA ASP A 517 -4.53 12.60 -6.61
C ASP A 517 -4.92 11.28 -7.34
N PRO A 518 -5.97 11.27 -8.16
CA PRO A 518 -6.41 10.07 -8.88
C PRO A 518 -5.42 9.61 -9.97
N SER A 519 -4.36 10.39 -10.26
CA SER A 519 -3.34 10.01 -11.24
C SER A 519 -2.29 9.03 -10.69
N ILE A 520 -2.24 8.81 -9.37
CA ILE A 520 -1.31 7.86 -8.72
C ILE A 520 -1.48 6.46 -9.30
N ARG A 521 -0.38 5.90 -9.83
CA ARG A 521 -0.30 4.54 -10.36
C ARG A 521 0.26 3.52 -9.37
N ASN A 522 1.22 3.92 -8.52
CA ASN A 522 1.84 3.03 -7.53
C ASN A 522 0.95 2.88 -6.29
N PHE A 523 -0.09 2.05 -6.42
CA PHE A 523 -0.97 1.62 -5.34
C PHE A 523 -1.30 0.13 -5.51
N ASP A 524 -1.58 -0.54 -4.40
CA ASP A 524 -2.17 -1.88 -4.38
C ASP A 524 -3.43 -1.84 -3.50
N VAL A 525 -4.38 -2.74 -3.74
CA VAL A 525 -5.68 -2.72 -3.07
C VAL A 525 -6.18 -4.12 -2.75
N ALA A 526 -6.72 -4.28 -1.55
CA ALA A 526 -7.38 -5.48 -1.08
C ALA A 526 -8.74 -5.15 -0.47
N HIS A 527 -9.75 -5.97 -0.75
CA HIS A 527 -11.06 -5.85 -0.10
C HIS A 527 -11.25 -7.00 0.89
N ILE A 528 -11.64 -6.66 2.12
CA ILE A 528 -12.06 -7.63 3.12
C ILE A 528 -13.58 -7.61 3.16
N SER A 529 -14.23 -8.72 2.79
CA SER A 529 -15.69 -8.83 2.84
C SER A 529 -16.19 -8.65 4.28
N THR A 530 -17.25 -7.86 4.48
CA THR A 530 -17.86 -7.65 5.81
C THR A 530 -18.36 -8.97 6.40
N ALA A 531 -18.84 -9.89 5.57
CA ALA A 531 -19.27 -11.23 5.99
C ALA A 531 -18.13 -12.14 6.48
N ALA A 532 -16.85 -11.74 6.36
CA ALA A 532 -15.69 -12.51 6.82
C ALA A 532 -15.06 -11.99 8.13
N ILE A 533 -15.54 -10.83 8.64
CA ILE A 533 -15.00 -10.15 9.83
C ILE A 533 -16.07 -10.00 10.91
N ARG A 534 -15.64 -10.03 12.17
CA ARG A 534 -16.53 -9.79 13.32
C ARG A 534 -16.67 -8.31 13.66
N ASP A 535 -15.66 -7.52 13.33
CA ASP A 535 -15.56 -6.10 13.64
C ASP A 535 -14.51 -5.41 12.74
N PHE A 536 -14.42 -4.08 12.84
CA PHE A 536 -13.45 -3.30 12.06
C PHE A 536 -11.99 -3.48 12.53
N SER A 537 -11.73 -3.83 13.81
CA SER A 537 -10.35 -3.99 14.28
C SER A 537 -9.65 -5.18 13.63
N ALA A 538 -10.36 -6.30 13.41
CA ALA A 538 -9.83 -7.45 12.67
C ALA A 538 -9.41 -7.09 11.23
N ALA A 539 -10.20 -6.28 10.53
CA ALA A 539 -9.87 -5.81 9.18
C ALA A 539 -8.62 -4.90 9.19
N ARG A 540 -8.57 -3.94 10.12
CA ARG A 540 -7.42 -3.05 10.34
C ARG A 540 -6.14 -3.83 10.62
N GLU A 541 -6.16 -4.73 11.61
CA GLU A 541 -4.97 -5.50 12.01
C GLU A 541 -4.47 -6.39 10.88
N ARG A 542 -5.37 -6.98 10.07
CA ARG A 542 -4.98 -7.74 8.89
C ARG A 542 -4.27 -6.87 7.85
N CYS A 543 -4.83 -5.72 7.49
CA CYS A 543 -4.22 -4.85 6.47
C CYS A 543 -2.90 -4.24 6.94
N LEU A 544 -2.78 -3.85 8.22
CA LEU A 544 -1.51 -3.40 8.79
C LEU A 544 -0.46 -4.51 8.82
N LEU A 545 -0.83 -5.78 9.03
CA LEU A 545 0.14 -6.89 8.97
C LEU A 545 0.66 -7.10 7.55
N GLU A 546 -0.20 -7.17 6.53
CA GLU A 546 0.30 -7.39 5.17
C GLU A 546 1.21 -6.21 4.75
N CYS A 547 0.88 -4.96 5.10
CA CYS A 547 1.80 -3.84 4.88
C CYS A 547 3.10 -3.94 5.71
N SER A 548 3.06 -4.41 6.96
CA SER A 548 4.29 -4.51 7.80
C SER A 548 5.31 -5.48 7.19
N ARG A 549 4.85 -6.61 6.65
CA ARG A 549 5.66 -7.68 6.02
C ARG A 549 6.42 -7.22 4.77
N HIS A 550 5.97 -6.17 4.09
CA HIS A 550 6.62 -5.63 2.89
C HIS A 550 7.28 -4.28 3.17
N GLN A 551 8.62 -4.19 2.99
CA GLN A 551 9.37 -2.94 3.13
C GLN A 551 8.93 -1.83 2.16
N ALA A 552 8.44 -2.19 0.97
CA ALA A 552 7.95 -1.24 -0.03
C ALA A 552 6.65 -0.53 0.38
N CYS A 553 5.86 -1.11 1.30
CA CYS A 553 4.64 -0.50 1.80
C CYS A 553 4.97 0.41 3.00
N LEU A 554 4.56 1.68 2.94
CA LEU A 554 4.82 2.68 3.99
C LEU A 554 3.54 3.34 4.51
N VAL A 555 2.50 3.45 3.67
CA VAL A 555 1.19 3.97 4.05
C VAL A 555 0.10 2.92 3.75
N THR A 556 -0.76 2.67 4.73
CA THR A 556 -1.98 1.87 4.60
C THR A 556 -3.18 2.75 4.91
N THR A 557 -4.19 2.74 4.05
CA THR A 557 -5.45 3.45 4.30
C THR A 557 -6.65 2.52 4.22
N LEU A 558 -7.68 2.82 5.01
CA LEU A 558 -8.89 2.01 5.11
C LEU A 558 -10.14 2.87 4.96
N GLN A 559 -11.06 2.39 4.13
CA GLN A 559 -12.39 2.97 3.92
C GLN A 559 -13.43 1.83 3.96
N THR A 560 -14.47 1.99 4.77
CA THR A 560 -15.61 1.06 4.80
C THR A 560 -16.54 1.37 3.62
N ARG A 561 -16.89 0.35 2.83
CA ARG A 561 -17.87 0.41 1.74
C ARG A 561 -18.96 -0.65 1.96
N PRO A 562 -20.14 -0.56 1.30
CA PRO A 562 -21.14 -1.62 1.37
C PRO A 562 -20.55 -2.98 0.97
N GLY A 563 -20.69 -3.98 1.84
CA GLY A 563 -20.18 -5.35 1.63
C GLY A 563 -18.68 -5.58 1.84
N ALA A 564 -17.84 -4.53 1.95
CA ALA A 564 -16.40 -4.70 2.14
C ALA A 564 -15.67 -3.51 2.80
N VAL A 565 -14.65 -3.81 3.60
CA VAL A 565 -13.61 -2.84 3.98
C VAL A 565 -12.56 -2.82 2.87
N ARG A 566 -12.38 -1.67 2.21
CA ARG A 566 -11.37 -1.44 1.18
C ARG A 566 -10.09 -0.95 1.86
N CYS A 567 -9.04 -1.77 1.81
CA CYS A 567 -7.70 -1.43 2.24
C CYS A 567 -6.85 -1.06 1.02
N MET A 568 -6.20 0.09 1.06
CA MET A 568 -5.23 0.49 0.04
C MET A 568 -3.84 0.62 0.63
N PHE A 569 -2.85 0.30 -0.18
CA PHE A 569 -1.44 0.32 0.17
C PHE A 569 -0.68 1.23 -0.78
N TYR A 570 0.27 1.98 -0.23
CA TYR A 570 1.10 2.92 -0.98
C TYR A 570 2.55 2.85 -0.51
N ALA A 571 3.47 3.19 -1.41
CA ALA A 571 4.85 3.53 -1.10
C ALA A 571 4.92 4.88 -0.35
N ASP A 572 6.10 5.52 -0.25
CA ASP A 572 6.11 6.93 0.14
C ASP A 572 5.50 7.79 -0.97
N THR A 573 4.40 8.45 -0.64
CA THR A 573 3.69 9.39 -1.51
C THR A 573 3.69 10.80 -0.93
N GLN A 574 4.59 11.09 0.03
CA GLN A 574 4.71 12.42 0.61
C GLN A 574 5.06 13.47 -0.45
N SER A 575 4.37 14.61 -0.37
CA SER A 575 4.60 15.81 -1.15
C SER A 575 4.66 17.00 -0.20
N CYS A 576 5.77 17.73 -0.23
CA CYS A 576 6.01 18.88 0.64
C CYS A 576 6.01 20.17 -0.17
N THR A 577 5.22 21.15 0.27
CA THR A 577 5.35 22.54 -0.18
C THR A 577 6.18 23.29 0.86
N HIS A 578 7.36 23.76 0.45
CA HIS A 578 8.25 24.51 1.33
C HIS A 578 8.06 26.00 1.05
N SER A 579 7.80 26.77 2.11
CA SER A 579 7.77 28.23 2.11
C SER A 579 8.75 28.77 3.15
N LEU A 580 8.97 30.08 3.15
CA LEU A 580 9.82 30.73 4.15
C LEU A 580 9.17 30.79 5.55
N GLN A 581 7.84 30.64 5.64
CA GLN A 581 7.09 30.66 6.90
C GLN A 581 6.87 29.26 7.50
N ALA A 582 6.63 28.24 6.66
CA ALA A 582 6.36 26.87 7.08
C ALA A 582 6.69 25.85 5.97
N GLN A 583 6.96 24.60 6.37
CA GLN A 583 7.03 23.47 5.46
C GLN A 583 5.80 22.58 5.67
N ASN A 584 4.91 22.55 4.68
CA ASN A 584 3.67 21.79 4.74
C ASN A 584 3.84 20.49 3.93
N CYS A 585 3.99 19.37 4.62
CA CYS A 585 4.05 18.04 4.01
C CYS A 585 2.72 17.32 4.14
N GLN A 586 2.20 16.82 3.01
CA GLN A 586 0.96 16.05 2.94
C GLN A 586 1.21 14.73 2.19
N LEU A 587 0.40 13.70 2.46
CA LEU A 587 0.42 12.47 1.67
C LEU A 587 -0.50 12.60 0.45
N LEU A 588 -0.04 12.13 -0.71
CA LEU A 588 -0.89 11.98 -1.89
C LEU A 588 -1.55 10.59 -1.87
N LEU A 589 -2.88 10.51 -1.89
CA LEU A 589 -3.64 9.25 -2.00
C LEU A 589 -4.49 9.23 -3.27
N ARG A 590 -4.81 8.04 -3.79
CA ARG A 590 -5.61 7.89 -5.02
C ARG A 590 -7.10 8.21 -4.82
N GLU A 591 -7.61 7.95 -3.63
CA GLU A 591 -8.98 8.22 -3.18
C GLU A 591 -8.98 8.58 -1.68
N GLU A 592 -10.08 9.16 -1.20
CA GLU A 592 -10.25 9.51 0.21
C GLU A 592 -10.39 8.27 1.11
N ALA A 593 -9.92 8.37 2.36
CA ALA A 593 -9.98 7.28 3.33
C ALA A 593 -10.18 7.80 4.75
N THR A 594 -10.96 7.06 5.55
CA THR A 594 -11.35 7.45 6.92
C THR A 594 -10.24 7.21 7.94
N HIS A 595 -9.41 6.19 7.72
CA HIS A 595 -8.30 5.83 8.60
C HIS A 595 -7.01 5.69 7.79
N ILE A 596 -5.95 6.35 8.25
CA ILE A 596 -4.70 6.54 7.51
C ILE A 596 -3.54 6.22 8.46
N TYR A 597 -2.79 5.16 8.16
CA TYR A 597 -1.70 4.67 8.99
C TYR A 597 -0.39 4.72 8.21
N ARG A 598 0.63 5.36 8.77
CA ARG A 598 1.98 5.47 8.20
C ARG A 598 2.99 4.74 9.10
N LYS A 599 3.94 4.00 8.52
CA LYS A 599 5.08 3.48 9.28
C LYS A 599 5.94 4.67 9.76
N PRO A 600 6.42 4.71 11.01
CA PRO A 600 7.36 5.73 11.43
C PRO A 600 8.64 5.65 10.58
N ASP A 601 9.25 6.80 10.31
CA ASP A 601 10.53 6.86 9.60
C ASP A 601 11.59 6.19 10.48
N ILE A 602 12.16 5.07 10.01
CA ILE A 602 13.24 4.36 10.70
C ILE A 602 14.55 5.05 10.31
N PRO A 603 15.25 5.74 11.23
CA PRO A 603 16.53 6.35 10.91
C PRO A 603 17.55 5.24 10.64
N LEU A 604 18.14 5.25 9.45
CA LEU A 604 19.07 4.20 9.01
C LEU A 604 20.45 4.30 9.71
N LEU A 605 20.72 5.44 10.36
CA LEU A 605 21.96 5.73 11.07
C LEU A 605 21.71 5.65 12.58
N GLY A 606 22.62 5.02 13.32
CA GLY A 606 22.35 4.60 14.70
C GLY A 606 22.23 5.74 15.71
N LEU A 607 21.04 5.93 16.31
CA LEU A 607 20.74 6.92 17.36
C LEU A 607 21.45 6.69 18.73
N GLY A 608 22.52 5.87 18.77
CA GLY A 608 23.25 5.55 20.01
C GLY A 608 24.36 6.54 20.38
N SER A 609 24.82 7.37 19.44
CA SER A 609 25.97 8.26 19.60
C SER A 609 25.68 9.68 19.10
N SER A 610 26.35 10.68 19.67
CA SER A 610 26.24 12.10 19.27
C SER A 610 26.86 12.42 17.91
N ALA A 611 27.44 11.42 17.24
CA ALA A 611 27.97 11.48 15.88
C ALA A 611 27.38 10.32 15.08
N PRO A 612 26.89 10.54 13.85
CA PRO A 612 26.37 9.49 12.98
C PRO A 612 27.50 8.60 12.47
N THR A 613 27.23 7.30 12.36
CA THR A 613 28.20 6.31 11.87
C THR A 613 27.60 5.42 10.79
N VAL A 614 28.40 5.08 9.78
CA VAL A 614 28.04 4.20 8.65
C VAL A 614 29.10 3.12 8.52
N THR A 615 28.69 1.85 8.34
CA THR A 615 29.61 0.74 8.10
C THR A 615 29.66 0.39 6.60
N ILE A 616 30.82 0.53 5.98
CA ILE A 616 31.12 0.08 4.62
C ILE A 616 31.78 -1.29 4.70
N ALA A 617 31.10 -2.33 4.21
CA ALA A 617 31.44 -3.74 4.43
C ALA A 617 32.86 -4.17 3.95
N THR A 618 33.43 -3.46 2.97
CA THR A 618 34.77 -3.73 2.41
C THR A 618 35.91 -2.97 3.10
N HIS A 619 35.58 -2.02 3.98
CA HIS A 619 36.54 -1.06 4.55
C HIS A 619 36.45 -1.00 6.08
N GLY A 620 35.32 -0.53 6.60
CA GLY A 620 35.17 -0.23 8.02
C GLY A 620 34.09 0.81 8.29
N GLN A 621 34.30 1.68 9.27
CA GLN A 621 33.31 2.66 9.70
C GLN A 621 33.69 4.09 9.31
N LEU A 622 32.73 4.84 8.77
CA LEU A 622 32.81 6.29 8.62
C LEU A 622 32.20 6.96 9.86
N LEU A 623 32.94 7.88 10.45
CA LEU A 623 32.48 8.76 11.53
C LEU A 623 32.12 10.13 10.93
N GLY A 624 30.82 10.40 10.80
CA GLY A 624 30.31 11.67 10.31
C GLY A 624 30.03 12.67 11.43
N THR A 625 29.45 13.81 11.06
CA THR A 625 28.91 14.81 11.99
C THR A 625 27.42 15.05 11.69
N SER A 626 26.66 15.55 12.66
CA SER A 626 25.23 15.85 12.50
C SER A 626 25.01 17.35 12.67
N GLN A 627 24.45 18.02 11.66
CA GLN A 627 24.14 19.45 11.71
C GLN A 627 22.63 19.70 11.60
N ALA A 628 22.11 20.57 12.47
CA ALA A 628 20.78 21.15 12.29
C ALA A 628 20.90 22.39 11.39
N ILE A 629 20.18 22.41 10.27
CA ILE A 629 20.13 23.54 9.35
C ILE A 629 18.75 24.22 9.39
N GLN A 630 18.74 25.54 9.15
CA GLN A 630 17.53 26.36 9.15
C GLN A 630 17.03 26.60 7.73
N LEU A 631 15.74 26.34 7.50
CA LEU A 631 15.04 26.52 6.23
C LEU A 631 13.78 27.35 6.50
N GLY A 632 13.91 28.67 6.42
CA GLY A 632 12.87 29.61 6.85
C GLY A 632 12.70 29.60 8.37
N ALA A 633 11.48 29.41 8.87
CA ALA A 633 11.20 29.20 10.29
C ALA A 633 11.38 27.73 10.77
N SER A 634 11.67 26.78 9.87
CA SER A 634 11.79 25.35 10.19
C SER A 634 13.24 24.89 10.29
N TRP A 635 13.51 23.92 11.15
CA TRP A 635 14.82 23.26 11.28
C TRP A 635 14.77 21.83 10.75
N LYS A 636 15.87 21.34 10.16
CA LYS A 636 16.05 19.92 9.78
C LYS A 636 17.44 19.44 10.17
N GLN A 637 17.53 18.19 10.63
CA GLN A 637 18.79 17.52 10.92
C GLN A 637 19.32 16.81 9.66
N VAL A 638 20.59 17.03 9.35
CA VAL A 638 21.32 16.42 8.24
C VAL A 638 22.61 15.80 8.78
N ASP A 639 22.80 14.52 8.51
CA ASP A 639 24.01 13.78 8.79
C ASP A 639 25.00 13.99 7.62
N GLN A 640 26.19 14.49 7.95
CA GLN A 640 27.23 14.89 7.01
C GLN A 640 28.45 13.99 7.17
N PHE A 641 28.87 13.37 6.07
CA PHE A 641 30.11 12.59 5.99
C PHE A 641 31.04 13.32 5.01
N LEU A 642 31.81 14.26 5.54
CA LEU A 642 32.68 15.17 4.80
C LEU A 642 34.05 14.52 4.57
N GLY A 643 34.62 14.64 3.37
CA GLY A 643 36.00 14.21 3.16
C GLY A 643 36.23 12.68 3.19
N VAL A 644 35.32 11.93 2.57
CA VAL A 644 35.39 10.48 2.39
C VAL A 644 36.23 10.16 1.15
N PRO A 645 37.30 9.35 1.23
CA PRO A 645 38.13 9.02 0.07
C PRO A 645 37.42 8.02 -0.85
N TYR A 646 37.43 8.29 -2.15
CA TYR A 646 36.92 7.35 -3.17
C TYR A 646 38.05 6.74 -4.02
N ALA A 647 39.25 7.34 -4.01
CA ALA A 647 40.45 6.85 -4.67
C ALA A 647 41.69 7.11 -3.79
N ALA A 648 42.83 6.54 -4.17
CA ALA A 648 44.11 6.77 -3.53
C ALA A 648 44.69 8.15 -3.89
N PRO A 649 45.43 8.82 -2.99
CA PRO A 649 46.06 10.11 -3.26
C PRO A 649 46.99 10.05 -4.49
N PRO A 650 46.79 10.87 -5.54
CA PRO A 650 47.53 10.80 -6.81
C PRO A 650 48.89 11.51 -6.73
N LEU A 651 49.66 11.21 -5.67
CA LEU A 651 50.89 11.90 -5.29
C LEU A 651 52.14 11.31 -5.98
N ALA A 652 53.14 12.16 -6.24
CA ALA A 652 54.46 11.79 -6.77
C ALA A 652 54.38 10.85 -7.98
N GLU A 653 54.78 9.58 -7.85
CA GLU A 653 54.73 8.64 -8.96
C GLU A 653 53.32 8.34 -9.48
N SER A 654 52.29 8.46 -8.65
CA SER A 654 50.88 8.32 -9.04
C SER A 654 50.31 9.58 -9.71
N ARG A 655 51.07 10.69 -9.77
CA ARG A 655 50.74 11.85 -10.59
C ARG A 655 50.74 11.43 -12.06
N PHE A 656 49.81 11.97 -12.84
CA PHE A 656 49.64 11.63 -14.26
C PHE A 656 49.35 10.14 -14.50
N ARG A 657 48.55 9.53 -13.62
CA ARG A 657 47.97 8.18 -13.76
C ARG A 657 46.47 8.20 -13.43
N ALA A 658 45.77 7.15 -13.86
CA ALA A 658 44.39 6.87 -13.49
C ALA A 658 44.23 6.71 -11.96
N PRO A 659 43.05 7.01 -11.39
CA PRO A 659 42.79 6.82 -9.96
C PRO A 659 42.83 5.33 -9.58
N GLU A 660 43.61 5.00 -8.53
CA GLU A 660 43.66 3.65 -7.96
C GLU A 660 42.68 3.54 -6.76
N PRO A 661 42.04 2.38 -6.50
CA PRO A 661 41.13 2.23 -5.36
C PRO A 661 41.86 2.28 -4.01
N LEU A 662 41.39 3.11 -3.06
CA LEU A 662 41.95 3.14 -1.71
C LEU A 662 41.32 2.08 -0.79
N ASN A 663 42.11 1.08 -0.41
CA ASN A 663 41.74 0.05 0.55
C ASN A 663 42.16 0.46 1.98
N TRP A 664 41.38 1.33 2.62
CA TRP A 664 41.53 1.67 4.04
C TRP A 664 40.74 0.70 4.93
N THR A 665 41.17 0.52 6.19
CA THR A 665 40.45 -0.30 7.18
C THR A 665 40.37 0.38 8.55
N GLY A 666 39.36 0.03 9.36
CA GLY A 666 39.14 0.60 10.69
C GLY A 666 38.08 1.70 10.72
N THR A 667 38.37 2.85 11.35
CA THR A 667 37.45 4.00 11.42
C THR A 667 38.08 5.22 10.75
N TRP A 668 37.36 5.86 9.84
CA TRP A 668 37.79 7.06 9.12
C TRP A 668 37.04 8.31 9.62
N ASP A 669 37.78 9.36 9.96
CA ASP A 669 37.24 10.69 10.33
C ASP A 669 36.69 11.42 9.10
N ALA A 670 35.36 11.43 8.99
CA ALA A 670 34.59 12.14 7.99
C ALA A 670 33.83 13.36 8.58
N THR A 671 34.38 14.00 9.63
CA THR A 671 33.75 15.16 10.29
C THR A 671 34.14 16.51 9.67
N LYS A 672 35.07 16.54 8.70
CA LYS A 672 35.71 17.76 8.19
C LYS A 672 35.89 17.73 6.66
N PRO A 673 35.78 18.88 5.97
CA PRO A 673 36.16 18.97 4.57
C PRO A 673 37.66 18.66 4.38
N ARG A 674 38.02 18.29 3.15
CA ARG A 674 39.41 18.07 2.71
C ARG A 674 39.81 19.17 1.73
N ALA A 675 41.09 19.25 1.39
CA ALA A 675 41.60 20.27 0.48
C ALA A 675 41.05 20.09 -0.95
N SER A 676 40.76 21.22 -1.62
CA SER A 676 40.39 21.24 -3.04
C SER A 676 41.57 20.84 -3.94
N CYS A 677 41.27 20.39 -5.15
CA CYS A 677 42.30 20.18 -6.18
C CYS A 677 42.93 21.51 -6.62
N TRP A 678 44.21 21.48 -7.04
CA TRP A 678 44.88 22.63 -7.68
C TRP A 678 44.16 23.06 -8.96
N GLN A 679 43.92 24.37 -9.11
CA GLN A 679 43.29 24.97 -10.30
C GLN A 679 44.06 26.21 -10.77
N PRO A 680 44.03 26.53 -12.08
CA PRO A 680 44.70 27.72 -12.62
C PRO A 680 44.33 29.02 -11.92
N GLY A 681 45.33 29.83 -11.58
CA GLY A 681 45.19 31.11 -10.90
C GLY A 681 44.99 31.04 -9.39
N ILE A 682 44.74 29.87 -8.81
CA ILE A 682 44.60 29.69 -7.35
C ILE A 682 45.97 29.54 -6.69
N ARG A 683 46.19 30.26 -5.58
CA ARG A 683 47.22 29.92 -4.58
C ARG A 683 46.53 29.70 -3.22
N PRO A 684 47.22 29.22 -2.16
CA PRO A 684 46.59 29.05 -0.84
C PRO A 684 47.00 30.16 0.14
N ALA A 685 46.10 31.11 0.44
CA ALA A 685 46.29 32.10 1.51
C ALA A 685 46.38 31.48 2.91
N THR A 686 45.75 30.32 3.14
CA THR A 686 45.90 29.51 4.36
C THR A 686 45.97 28.02 4.02
N ALA A 687 46.72 27.27 4.83
CA ALA A 687 46.87 25.83 4.69
C ALA A 687 46.01 25.08 5.73
N PRO A 688 45.43 23.90 5.39
CA PRO A 688 45.49 23.19 4.10
C PRO A 688 44.22 23.40 3.26
N GLY A 689 44.15 24.47 2.45
CA GLY A 689 43.01 24.72 1.54
C GLY A 689 43.06 23.96 0.20
N VAL A 690 44.26 23.74 -0.36
CA VAL A 690 44.46 23.18 -1.72
C VAL A 690 45.55 22.10 -1.69
N SER A 691 45.38 21.01 -2.46
CA SER A 691 46.29 19.85 -2.50
C SER A 691 46.20 19.09 -3.83
N GLU A 692 47.18 18.20 -4.08
CA GLU A 692 47.02 17.11 -5.06
C GLU A 692 46.23 15.93 -4.47
N ASP A 693 46.30 15.73 -3.15
CA ASP A 693 45.42 14.83 -2.42
C ASP A 693 44.04 15.49 -2.24
N CYS A 694 43.21 15.37 -3.26
CA CYS A 694 41.88 15.99 -3.36
C CYS A 694 40.77 15.02 -3.81
N LEU A 695 41.06 13.70 -3.93
CA LEU A 695 40.12 12.69 -4.43
C LEU A 695 39.13 12.21 -3.35
N TYR A 696 38.40 13.19 -2.82
CA TYR A 696 37.42 13.04 -1.75
C TYR A 696 36.02 13.45 -2.21
N LEU A 697 35.02 12.87 -1.55
CA LEU A 697 33.61 13.25 -1.67
C LEU A 697 33.00 13.55 -0.29
N SER A 698 31.90 14.29 -0.27
CA SER A 698 31.14 14.62 0.92
C SER A 698 29.68 14.22 0.74
N VAL A 699 29.15 13.39 1.63
CA VAL A 699 27.78 12.84 1.56
C VAL A 699 26.89 13.56 2.58
N PHE A 700 25.76 14.09 2.11
CA PHE A 700 24.78 14.83 2.89
C PHE A 700 23.45 14.05 2.93
N VAL A 701 23.07 13.55 4.11
CA VAL A 701 21.93 12.66 4.32
C VAL A 701 20.91 13.31 5.27
N PRO A 702 19.71 13.69 4.82
CA PRO A 702 18.67 14.20 5.72
C PRO A 702 18.16 13.06 6.62
N GLN A 703 17.96 13.33 7.92
CA GLN A 703 17.62 12.28 8.90
C GLN A 703 16.31 11.54 8.58
N SER A 704 15.30 12.23 8.05
CA SER A 704 13.99 11.66 7.63
C SER A 704 13.99 11.22 6.16
N LEU A 705 15.00 10.43 5.76
CA LEU A 705 15.21 10.02 4.38
C LEU A 705 14.13 9.04 3.87
N THR A 706 13.62 9.26 2.66
CA THR A 706 12.78 8.24 1.97
C THR A 706 13.57 6.94 1.70
N PRO A 707 13.04 5.74 1.98
CA PRO A 707 13.71 4.49 1.61
C PRO A 707 13.93 4.41 0.09
N ASN A 708 15.12 3.96 -0.33
CA ASN A 708 15.56 3.97 -1.74
C ASN A 708 15.55 5.39 -2.34
N ALA A 709 16.19 6.32 -1.64
CA ALA A 709 16.26 7.73 -2.00
C ALA A 709 16.95 7.96 -3.36
N SER A 710 16.64 9.08 -4.00
CA SER A 710 17.42 9.54 -5.15
C SER A 710 18.72 10.20 -4.69
N VAL A 711 19.75 10.15 -5.53
CA VAL A 711 21.10 10.62 -5.19
C VAL A 711 21.55 11.63 -6.25
N LEU A 712 22.04 12.79 -5.83
CA LEU A 712 22.69 13.77 -6.70
C LEU A 712 24.20 13.71 -6.48
N VAL A 713 24.97 13.41 -7.53
CA VAL A 713 26.44 13.49 -7.52
C VAL A 713 26.85 14.76 -8.24
N PHE A 714 27.30 15.77 -7.50
CA PHE A 714 27.72 17.09 -8.01
C PHE A 714 29.24 17.19 -8.05
N PHE A 715 29.81 17.28 -9.24
CA PHE A 715 31.25 17.43 -9.46
C PHE A 715 31.66 18.88 -9.46
N HIS A 716 32.40 19.28 -8.43
CA HIS A 716 32.82 20.67 -8.20
C HIS A 716 34.11 20.73 -7.38
N ASN A 717 34.95 21.71 -7.69
CA ASN A 717 36.18 22.03 -6.97
C ASN A 717 36.08 23.49 -6.51
N GLY A 718 35.85 23.73 -5.22
CA GLY A 718 35.74 25.10 -4.69
C GLY A 718 37.10 25.82 -4.66
N ALA A 719 37.13 27.13 -4.85
CA ALA A 719 38.34 27.93 -4.77
C ALA A 719 38.58 28.57 -3.38
N GLU A 720 39.26 29.72 -3.37
CA GLU A 720 40.01 30.25 -2.23
C GLU A 720 39.24 31.29 -1.39
N GLY A 721 39.34 31.17 -0.07
CA GLY A 721 39.02 32.24 0.87
C GLY A 721 38.73 31.74 2.29
N PRO A 722 38.85 32.59 3.33
CA PRO A 722 38.54 32.21 4.72
C PRO A 722 37.04 31.96 4.99
N LEU A 723 36.16 32.23 4.01
CA LEU A 723 34.75 31.83 4.00
C LEU A 723 34.40 30.90 2.82
N ALA A 724 35.40 30.43 2.05
CA ALA A 724 35.20 29.53 0.92
C ALA A 724 34.99 28.08 1.39
N MET A 725 33.85 27.85 2.03
CA MET A 725 33.35 26.50 2.29
C MET A 725 33.01 25.84 0.95
N ALA A 726 33.42 24.57 0.76
CA ALA A 726 32.92 23.75 -0.34
C ALA A 726 31.38 23.69 -0.29
N VAL A 727 30.73 23.62 -1.46
CA VAL A 727 29.27 23.71 -1.60
C VAL A 727 28.57 22.72 -0.65
N ASP A 728 27.82 23.27 0.31
CA ASP A 728 27.07 22.48 1.29
C ASP A 728 25.79 21.94 0.65
N GLY A 729 25.78 20.62 0.42
CA GLY A 729 24.64 19.90 -0.12
C GLY A 729 23.47 19.77 0.84
N SER A 730 23.63 20.07 2.15
CA SER A 730 22.63 19.85 3.19
C SER A 730 21.29 20.52 2.89
N PHE A 731 21.30 21.74 2.34
CA PHE A 731 20.10 22.51 2.06
C PHE A 731 19.26 21.87 0.95
N LEU A 732 19.89 21.52 -0.18
CA LEU A 732 19.22 20.83 -1.28
C LEU A 732 18.78 19.41 -0.88
N ALA A 733 19.59 18.69 -0.10
CA ALA A 733 19.26 17.37 0.43
C ALA A 733 17.99 17.41 1.31
N ALA A 734 17.92 18.37 2.24
CA ALA A 734 16.83 18.53 3.20
C ALA A 734 15.56 19.17 2.62
N VAL A 735 15.66 19.99 1.56
CA VAL A 735 14.50 20.45 0.79
C VAL A 735 13.97 19.31 -0.10
N GLY A 736 14.85 18.64 -0.84
CA GLY A 736 14.43 17.62 -1.80
C GLY A 736 13.98 16.27 -1.22
N ASN A 737 14.41 15.96 0.02
CA ASN A 737 14.41 14.62 0.60
C ASN A 737 15.13 13.61 -0.33
N LEU A 738 16.42 13.89 -0.53
CA LEU A 738 17.35 13.16 -1.39
C LEU A 738 18.75 13.22 -0.79
N ILE A 739 19.66 12.33 -1.19
CA ILE A 739 21.07 12.40 -0.78
C ILE A 739 21.81 13.29 -1.78
N VAL A 740 22.59 14.25 -1.29
CA VAL A 740 23.57 14.97 -2.11
C VAL A 740 24.96 14.41 -1.82
N VAL A 741 25.75 14.20 -2.86
CA VAL A 741 27.17 13.87 -2.82
C VAL A 741 27.89 14.96 -3.58
N THR A 742 28.72 15.77 -2.94
CA THR A 742 29.65 16.65 -3.65
C THR A 742 31.00 15.94 -3.79
N ALA A 743 31.63 16.01 -4.96
CA ALA A 743 32.85 15.28 -5.26
C ALA A 743 33.85 16.16 -6.04
N SER A 744 35.09 16.18 -5.56
CA SER A 744 36.20 16.86 -6.24
C SER A 744 36.96 15.89 -7.14
N TYR A 745 37.55 16.40 -8.22
CA TYR A 745 38.23 15.63 -9.27
C TYR A 745 39.39 16.46 -9.85
N ARG A 746 40.47 15.84 -10.34
CA ARG A 746 41.64 16.61 -10.81
C ARG A 746 41.29 17.50 -12.01
N THR A 747 41.65 18.78 -11.92
CA THR A 747 41.56 19.78 -13.01
C THR A 747 42.95 20.29 -13.39
N GLY A 748 43.01 21.13 -14.44
CA GLY A 748 44.27 21.65 -14.96
C GLY A 748 45.21 20.54 -15.47
N VAL A 749 46.51 20.81 -15.43
CA VAL A 749 47.58 19.86 -15.78
C VAL A 749 47.44 18.51 -15.03
N PHE A 750 47.07 18.54 -13.75
CA PHE A 750 47.00 17.35 -12.90
C PHE A 750 45.93 16.35 -13.35
N GLY A 751 44.85 16.82 -13.98
CA GLY A 751 43.76 15.99 -14.49
C GLY A 751 43.84 15.66 -15.98
N PHE A 752 44.48 16.52 -16.78
CA PHE A 752 44.29 16.52 -18.24
C PHE A 752 45.56 16.74 -19.09
N LEU A 753 46.77 16.69 -18.52
CA LEU A 753 48.00 16.60 -19.31
C LEU A 753 47.95 15.36 -20.24
N SER A 754 48.11 15.54 -21.55
CA SER A 754 48.25 14.42 -22.49
C SER A 754 49.51 14.60 -23.33
N SER A 755 50.17 13.49 -23.61
CA SER A 755 51.38 13.41 -24.44
C SER A 755 51.11 12.80 -25.82
N GLY A 756 49.88 12.37 -26.09
CA GLY A 756 49.55 11.51 -27.24
C GLY A 756 50.18 10.10 -27.19
N SER A 757 50.98 9.77 -26.16
CA SER A 757 51.43 8.41 -25.90
C SER A 757 50.40 7.62 -25.07
N SER A 758 50.47 6.29 -25.13
CA SER A 758 49.63 5.42 -24.29
C SER A 758 49.98 5.45 -22.80
N GLU A 759 51.19 5.90 -22.43
CA GLU A 759 51.62 6.00 -21.02
C GLU A 759 51.02 7.21 -20.32
N VAL A 760 50.88 8.33 -21.05
CA VAL A 760 50.28 9.58 -20.59
C VAL A 760 49.23 10.00 -21.61
N SER A 761 48.10 9.30 -21.54
CA SER A 761 46.89 9.48 -22.35
C SER A 761 46.14 10.79 -22.06
N GLY A 762 46.25 11.30 -20.83
CA GLY A 762 45.32 12.28 -20.28
C GLY A 762 44.03 11.63 -19.77
N ASN A 763 42.96 12.43 -19.71
CA ASN A 763 41.61 12.05 -19.22
C ASN A 763 41.51 11.59 -17.75
N TRP A 764 42.54 11.75 -16.90
CA TRP A 764 42.49 11.24 -15.52
C TRP A 764 41.44 11.95 -14.67
N GLY A 765 41.23 13.26 -14.83
CA GLY A 765 40.14 13.98 -14.16
C GLY A 765 38.75 13.47 -14.52
N LEU A 766 38.59 12.90 -15.73
CA LEU A 766 37.35 12.24 -16.18
C LEU A 766 37.26 10.80 -15.65
N LEU A 767 38.40 10.12 -15.43
CA LEU A 767 38.46 8.82 -14.75
C LEU A 767 38.20 8.94 -13.23
N ASP A 768 38.59 10.06 -12.61
CA ASP A 768 38.28 10.40 -11.22
C ASP A 768 36.75 10.48 -11.02
N GLN A 769 36.04 11.12 -11.96
CA GLN A 769 34.57 11.16 -11.97
C GLN A 769 33.95 9.75 -12.13
N VAL A 770 34.55 8.87 -12.96
CA VAL A 770 34.15 7.45 -13.04
C VAL A 770 34.37 6.72 -11.72
N ALA A 771 35.49 6.96 -11.03
CA ALA A 771 35.80 6.33 -9.74
C ALA A 771 34.79 6.78 -8.65
N ALA A 772 34.53 8.08 -8.53
CA ALA A 772 33.53 8.63 -7.60
C ALA A 772 32.12 8.08 -7.88
N LEU A 773 31.69 8.05 -9.15
CA LEU A 773 30.40 7.44 -9.53
C LEU A 773 30.33 5.94 -9.18
N THR A 774 31.43 5.21 -9.37
CA THR A 774 31.52 3.77 -9.07
C THR A 774 31.47 3.52 -7.56
N TRP A 775 32.12 4.37 -6.75
CA TRP A 775 32.02 4.38 -5.29
C TRP A 775 30.57 4.60 -4.87
N VAL A 776 29.89 5.61 -5.42
CA VAL A 776 28.48 5.90 -5.12
C VAL A 776 27.59 4.70 -5.48
N GLN A 777 27.73 4.10 -6.66
CA GLN A 777 26.93 2.91 -7.02
C GLN A 777 27.16 1.71 -6.11
N THR A 778 28.36 1.57 -5.55
CA THR A 778 28.74 0.43 -4.69
C THR A 778 28.32 0.64 -3.23
N HIS A 779 28.37 1.88 -2.72
CA HIS A 779 28.28 2.16 -1.29
C HIS A 779 27.09 3.02 -0.87
N ILE A 780 26.41 3.77 -1.76
CA ILE A 780 25.34 4.71 -1.33
C ILE A 780 24.12 4.02 -0.69
N GLY A 781 23.96 2.71 -0.91
CA GLY A 781 22.94 1.89 -0.27
C GLY A 781 23.02 1.86 1.26
N VAL A 782 24.22 1.90 1.86
CA VAL A 782 24.35 1.95 3.33
C VAL A 782 24.05 3.33 3.93
N PHE A 783 23.87 4.35 3.09
CA PHE A 783 23.35 5.68 3.45
C PHE A 783 21.85 5.83 3.13
N GLY A 784 21.19 4.79 2.59
CA GLY A 784 19.77 4.78 2.21
C GLY A 784 19.44 5.20 0.76
N GLY A 785 20.47 5.45 -0.07
CA GLY A 785 20.29 5.82 -1.47
C GLY A 785 20.10 4.62 -2.40
N ASP A 786 19.29 4.79 -3.45
CA ASP A 786 19.15 3.81 -4.54
C ASP A 786 20.20 4.07 -5.64
N PRO A 787 21.17 3.15 -5.88
CA PRO A 787 22.17 3.30 -6.94
C PRO A 787 21.57 3.31 -8.36
N ARG A 788 20.29 2.95 -8.53
CA ARG A 788 19.53 3.06 -9.79
C ARG A 788 18.87 4.43 -10.00
N ARG A 789 18.90 5.31 -8.98
CA ARG A 789 18.33 6.67 -8.97
C ARG A 789 19.39 7.75 -8.74
N VAL A 790 20.64 7.48 -9.16
CA VAL A 790 21.73 8.44 -9.21
C VAL A 790 21.52 9.42 -10.37
N ALA A 791 21.70 10.72 -10.12
CA ALA A 791 21.80 11.78 -11.09
C ALA A 791 23.21 12.39 -11.05
N LEU A 792 23.80 12.67 -12.21
CA LEU A 792 25.05 13.41 -12.34
C LEU A 792 24.76 14.90 -12.46
N ALA A 793 25.61 15.73 -11.85
CA ALA A 793 25.61 17.18 -12.03
C ALA A 793 27.03 17.75 -12.00
N ALA A 794 27.24 18.90 -12.64
CA ALA A 794 28.45 19.70 -12.56
C ALA A 794 28.16 21.14 -13.03
N ASP A 795 29.05 22.09 -12.71
CA ASP A 795 28.94 23.49 -13.09
C ASP A 795 30.09 24.00 -13.97
N ARG A 796 29.80 25.02 -14.78
CA ARG A 796 30.73 25.73 -15.68
C ARG A 796 31.54 24.74 -16.54
N GLY A 797 32.88 24.85 -16.54
CA GLY A 797 33.78 23.91 -17.22
C GLY A 797 33.67 22.46 -16.74
N GLY A 798 33.19 22.23 -15.52
CA GLY A 798 32.86 20.90 -15.02
C GLY A 798 31.68 20.27 -15.76
N ALA A 799 30.70 21.06 -16.21
CA ALA A 799 29.58 20.55 -17.01
C ALA A 799 30.01 20.18 -18.44
N ASP A 800 30.94 20.95 -19.04
CA ASP A 800 31.56 20.62 -20.33
C ASP A 800 32.26 19.24 -20.28
N VAL A 801 33.04 19.00 -19.21
CA VAL A 801 33.76 17.72 -18.97
C VAL A 801 32.82 16.58 -18.57
N ALA A 802 32.02 16.74 -17.51
CA ALA A 802 31.18 15.68 -16.95
C ALA A 802 30.06 15.23 -17.92
N GLY A 803 29.65 16.12 -18.83
CA GLY A 803 28.75 15.79 -19.94
C GLY A 803 29.28 14.65 -20.82
N ILE A 804 30.60 14.44 -20.94
CA ILE A 804 31.20 13.39 -21.78
C ILE A 804 30.72 12.00 -21.37
N HIS A 805 30.41 11.78 -20.08
CA HIS A 805 29.87 10.51 -19.61
C HIS A 805 28.56 10.09 -20.29
N LEU A 806 27.78 11.04 -20.82
CA LEU A 806 26.58 10.78 -21.64
C LEU A 806 26.89 10.03 -22.95
N LEU A 807 28.10 10.19 -23.47
CA LEU A 807 28.56 9.65 -24.74
C LEU A 807 29.24 8.28 -24.58
N THR A 808 29.73 7.97 -23.37
CA THR A 808 30.49 6.73 -23.11
C THR A 808 29.60 5.49 -23.19
N SER A 809 29.91 4.58 -24.12
CA SER A 809 29.07 3.39 -24.39
C SER A 809 29.30 2.24 -23.41
N ARG A 810 28.90 2.44 -22.14
CA ARG A 810 28.87 1.36 -21.12
C ARG A 810 27.65 0.45 -21.34
N ALA A 811 27.75 -0.82 -20.94
CA ALA A 811 26.62 -1.75 -21.00
C ALA A 811 25.52 -1.34 -20.00
N THR A 812 24.25 -1.61 -20.32
CA THR A 812 23.07 -1.14 -19.55
C THR A 812 23.12 -1.54 -18.06
N ASN A 813 23.66 -2.72 -17.75
CA ASN A 813 23.81 -3.24 -16.39
C ASN A 813 24.99 -2.60 -15.61
N SER A 814 25.79 -1.77 -16.27
CA SER A 814 26.98 -1.08 -15.74
C SER A 814 26.86 0.45 -15.86
N ARG A 815 25.62 0.96 -15.94
CA ARG A 815 25.32 2.38 -16.11
C ARG A 815 25.36 3.11 -14.77
N LEU A 816 26.28 4.06 -14.67
CA LEU A 816 26.63 4.80 -13.45
C LEU A 816 25.55 5.78 -12.94
N PHE A 817 24.70 6.32 -13.83
CA PHE A 817 23.68 7.32 -13.49
C PHE A 817 22.46 7.23 -14.42
N ARG A 818 21.32 7.78 -14.00
CA ARG A 818 20.02 7.73 -14.69
C ARG A 818 19.60 9.07 -15.30
N ARG A 819 20.11 10.19 -14.79
CA ARG A 819 19.75 11.57 -15.16
C ARG A 819 20.99 12.47 -15.13
N ALA A 820 20.99 13.55 -15.91
CA ALA A 820 22.08 14.54 -15.89
C ALA A 820 21.54 15.97 -15.70
N VAL A 821 22.30 16.79 -14.97
CA VAL A 821 22.08 18.22 -14.75
C VAL A 821 23.34 18.97 -15.16
N LEU A 822 23.35 19.58 -16.35
CA LEU A 822 24.52 20.29 -16.88
C LEU A 822 24.32 21.81 -16.74
N MET A 823 25.08 22.43 -15.84
CA MET A 823 24.92 23.84 -15.47
C MET A 823 26.01 24.69 -16.12
N GLY A 824 25.67 25.39 -17.21
CA GLY A 824 26.61 26.24 -17.94
C GLY A 824 27.57 25.50 -18.87
N GLY A 825 27.32 24.26 -19.26
CA GLY A 825 28.25 23.52 -20.13
C GLY A 825 27.61 22.45 -21.02
N SER A 826 28.36 22.06 -22.04
CA SER A 826 27.94 21.16 -23.12
C SER A 826 29.13 20.43 -23.73
N VAL A 827 28.95 19.15 -24.06
CA VAL A 827 29.92 18.35 -24.83
C VAL A 827 30.14 18.85 -26.26
N LEU A 828 29.29 19.75 -26.75
CA LEU A 828 29.45 20.44 -28.03
C LEU A 828 30.22 21.77 -27.90
N SER A 829 30.64 22.18 -26.70
CA SER A 829 31.48 23.37 -26.55
C SER A 829 32.80 23.15 -27.32
N PRO A 830 33.27 24.12 -28.13
CA PRO A 830 34.51 23.98 -28.90
C PRO A 830 35.75 23.67 -28.05
N ALA A 831 35.72 23.91 -26.74
CA ALA A 831 36.81 23.60 -25.80
C ALA A 831 36.56 22.35 -24.92
N ALA A 832 35.45 21.62 -25.09
CA ALA A 832 35.11 20.46 -24.24
C ALA A 832 35.99 19.21 -24.52
N VAL A 833 36.51 19.07 -25.74
CA VAL A 833 37.48 18.03 -26.12
C VAL A 833 38.53 18.65 -27.03
N ILE A 834 39.80 18.51 -26.64
CA ILE A 834 40.96 19.11 -27.30
C ILE A 834 41.60 18.09 -28.25
N ARG A 835 42.15 18.57 -29.37
CA ARG A 835 42.93 17.74 -30.28
C ARG A 835 44.23 17.21 -29.64
N PRO A 836 44.66 15.96 -29.95
CA PRO A 836 45.93 15.42 -29.46
C PRO A 836 47.15 16.29 -29.80
N ASP A 837 47.17 16.93 -30.98
CA ASP A 837 48.27 17.82 -31.39
C ASP A 837 48.38 19.09 -30.51
N ARG A 838 47.28 19.78 -30.23
CA ARG A 838 47.23 20.90 -29.26
C ARG A 838 47.63 20.46 -27.85
N ALA A 839 47.16 19.30 -27.39
CA ALA A 839 47.51 18.77 -26.07
C ALA A 839 49.02 18.46 -25.94
N GLN A 840 49.63 17.87 -26.97
CA GLN A 840 51.08 17.66 -27.06
C GLN A 840 51.87 18.98 -27.04
N GLN A 841 51.43 19.99 -27.80
CA GLN A 841 52.05 21.31 -27.80
C GLN A 841 51.98 21.96 -26.40
N GLN A 842 50.83 21.84 -25.71
CA GLN A 842 50.64 22.39 -24.37
C GLN A 842 51.51 21.66 -23.32
N ALA A 843 51.66 20.34 -23.43
CA ALA A 843 52.57 19.54 -22.60
C ALA A 843 54.04 19.99 -22.77
N ALA A 844 54.50 20.17 -24.01
CA ALA A 844 55.86 20.63 -24.30
C ALA A 844 56.09 22.09 -23.87
N ALA A 845 55.08 22.97 -23.99
CA ALA A 845 55.13 24.34 -23.50
C ALA A 845 55.27 24.40 -21.97
N LEU A 846 54.52 23.57 -21.25
CA LEU A 846 54.65 23.44 -19.79
C LEU A 846 56.03 22.93 -19.38
N ALA A 847 56.51 21.85 -20.00
CA ALA A 847 57.83 21.30 -19.72
C ALA A 847 58.94 22.35 -19.91
N LYS A 848 58.87 23.13 -21.00
CA LYS A 848 59.79 24.24 -21.27
C LYS A 848 59.71 25.35 -20.22
N GLU A 849 58.52 25.67 -19.70
CA GLU A 849 58.33 26.70 -18.67
C GLU A 849 58.96 26.32 -17.33
N VAL A 850 58.90 25.04 -16.92
CA VAL A 850 59.52 24.55 -15.68
C VAL A 850 60.95 24.04 -15.85
N GLY A 851 61.49 24.01 -17.07
CA GLY A 851 62.86 23.57 -17.38
C GLY A 851 63.03 22.06 -17.58
N CYS A 852 61.94 21.29 -17.69
CA CYS A 852 61.99 19.86 -17.97
C CYS A 852 62.42 19.55 -19.42
N PRO A 853 63.08 18.41 -19.68
CA PRO A 853 63.43 17.97 -21.03
C PRO A 853 62.19 17.78 -21.91
N THR A 854 62.29 18.18 -23.18
CA THR A 854 61.28 17.94 -24.23
C THR A 854 61.76 16.97 -25.32
N SER A 855 62.95 16.40 -25.15
CA SER A 855 63.61 15.43 -26.03
C SER A 855 62.85 14.10 -26.17
N SER A 856 62.21 13.66 -25.09
CA SER A 856 61.61 12.34 -24.97
C SER A 856 60.40 12.41 -24.03
N ILE A 857 59.29 11.79 -24.41
CA ILE A 857 58.05 11.84 -23.61
C ILE A 857 58.25 11.23 -22.21
N PRO A 858 58.87 10.04 -22.04
CA PRO A 858 59.19 9.50 -20.71
C PRO A 858 60.08 10.41 -19.85
N GLU A 859 61.09 11.09 -20.43
CA GLU A 859 61.96 12.03 -19.70
C GLU A 859 61.16 13.25 -19.22
N MET A 860 60.35 13.83 -20.12
CA MET A 860 59.46 14.95 -19.84
C MET A 860 58.48 14.62 -18.71
N VAL A 861 57.81 13.46 -18.80
CA VAL A 861 56.84 12.99 -17.80
C VAL A 861 57.51 12.69 -16.46
N SER A 862 58.68 12.04 -16.47
CA SER A 862 59.43 11.73 -15.25
C SER A 862 59.88 13.00 -14.52
N CYS A 863 60.28 14.04 -15.25
CA CYS A 863 60.61 15.34 -14.68
C CYS A 863 59.35 16.01 -14.08
N LEU A 864 58.27 16.11 -14.87
CA LEU A 864 57.00 16.71 -14.41
C LEU A 864 56.35 15.96 -13.22
N ARG A 865 56.69 14.70 -12.95
CA ARG A 865 56.27 13.98 -11.72
C ARG A 865 57.06 14.39 -10.46
N GLN A 866 58.29 14.87 -10.62
CA GLN A 866 59.15 15.26 -9.51
C GLN A 866 58.95 16.72 -9.11
N GLU A 867 58.42 17.57 -10.00
CA GLU A 867 58.21 18.98 -9.74
C GLU A 867 57.21 19.28 -8.59
N PRO A 868 57.40 20.38 -7.82
CA PRO A 868 56.43 20.83 -6.83
C PRO A 868 55.08 21.20 -7.45
N ALA A 869 53.98 20.79 -6.82
CA ALA A 869 52.63 21.07 -7.32
C ALA A 869 52.35 22.58 -7.50
N SER A 870 52.87 23.42 -6.59
CA SER A 870 52.76 24.87 -6.70
C SER A 870 53.49 25.45 -7.91
N LEU A 871 54.64 24.89 -8.30
CA LEU A 871 55.40 25.34 -9.47
C LEU A 871 54.68 24.97 -10.77
N LEU A 872 54.17 23.73 -10.87
CA LEU A 872 53.31 23.32 -11.98
C LEU A 872 52.03 24.18 -12.07
N ASN A 873 51.46 24.55 -10.93
CA ASN A 873 50.27 25.39 -10.87
C ASN A 873 50.54 26.85 -11.31
N ASP A 874 51.64 27.44 -10.86
CA ASP A 874 52.08 28.77 -11.30
C ASP A 874 52.40 28.77 -12.81
N ALA A 875 53.05 27.71 -13.33
CA ALA A 875 53.38 27.54 -14.73
C ALA A 875 52.13 27.40 -15.63
N GLN A 876 51.14 26.56 -15.27
CA GLN A 876 49.88 26.52 -16.03
C GLN A 876 49.15 27.86 -16.00
N SER A 877 49.18 28.58 -14.87
CA SER A 877 48.52 29.89 -14.74
C SER A 877 49.11 30.91 -15.71
N LYS A 878 50.45 30.97 -15.82
CA LYS A 878 51.17 31.83 -16.77
C LYS A 878 50.85 31.48 -18.23
N LEU A 879 50.80 30.19 -18.59
CA LEU A 879 50.50 29.77 -19.97
C LEU A 879 49.07 30.12 -20.37
N LEU A 880 48.10 29.79 -19.52
CA LEU A 880 46.67 30.01 -19.77
C LEU A 880 46.29 31.49 -19.87
N ALA A 881 47.05 32.38 -19.22
CA ALA A 881 46.88 33.82 -19.28
C ALA A 881 47.08 34.43 -20.69
N VAL A 882 47.71 33.72 -21.64
CA VAL A 882 48.07 34.28 -22.96
C VAL A 882 47.72 33.37 -24.15
N SER A 883 47.19 32.17 -23.93
CA SER A 883 46.99 31.15 -24.98
C SER A 883 45.54 30.90 -25.40
N GLY A 884 44.55 31.39 -24.63
CA GLY A 884 43.12 31.26 -24.97
C GLY A 884 42.52 29.84 -24.77
N PRO A 885 41.21 29.66 -25.06
CA PRO A 885 40.44 28.49 -24.64
C PRO A 885 40.85 27.15 -25.29
N PHE A 886 41.35 27.16 -26.54
CA PHE A 886 41.84 25.93 -27.20
C PHE A 886 43.18 25.42 -26.64
N HIS A 887 43.81 26.17 -25.74
CA HIS A 887 45.02 25.80 -24.99
C HIS A 887 44.73 25.51 -23.51
N TYR A 888 43.46 25.35 -23.14
CA TYR A 888 43.10 24.89 -21.79
C TYR A 888 43.56 23.44 -21.56
N TRP A 889 43.57 23.00 -20.29
CA TRP A 889 43.78 21.58 -19.98
C TRP A 889 42.43 20.89 -19.89
N GLY A 890 42.18 19.92 -20.77
CA GLY A 890 40.87 19.27 -20.88
C GLY A 890 40.92 17.91 -21.59
N PRO A 891 39.76 17.25 -21.73
CA PRO A 891 39.65 15.91 -22.28
C PRO A 891 40.19 15.77 -23.71
N VAL A 892 40.67 14.59 -24.06
CA VAL A 892 41.17 14.23 -25.40
C VAL A 892 40.52 12.94 -25.91
N VAL A 893 40.50 12.75 -27.23
CA VAL A 893 40.05 11.49 -27.86
C VAL A 893 41.14 10.44 -27.71
N ASP A 894 40.94 9.47 -26.81
CA ASP A 894 41.93 8.47 -26.40
C ASP A 894 41.71 7.07 -27.02
N GLY A 895 40.63 6.87 -27.77
CA GLY A 895 40.25 5.58 -28.36
C GLY A 895 39.67 4.57 -27.36
N GLN A 896 39.73 4.83 -26.05
CA GLN A 896 39.32 3.93 -24.98
C GLN A 896 38.00 4.39 -24.34
N LEU A 897 38.03 5.57 -23.73
CA LEU A 897 36.92 6.24 -23.06
C LEU A 897 36.16 7.15 -24.04
N LEU A 898 36.91 7.93 -24.83
CA LEU A 898 36.42 8.72 -25.96
C LEU A 898 36.95 8.13 -27.27
N ARG A 899 36.07 7.47 -28.03
CA ARG A 899 36.42 6.81 -29.29
C ARG A 899 36.38 7.71 -30.52
N GLU A 900 35.64 8.81 -30.44
CA GLU A 900 35.42 9.76 -31.53
C GLU A 900 35.01 11.13 -30.95
N ALA A 901 35.05 12.18 -31.77
CA ALA A 901 34.67 13.54 -31.35
C ALA A 901 33.18 13.61 -30.93
N PRO A 902 32.82 14.41 -29.91
CA PRO A 902 31.46 14.49 -29.37
C PRO A 902 30.35 14.70 -30.40
N ALA A 903 30.57 15.58 -31.39
CA ALA A 903 29.60 15.86 -32.44
C ALA A 903 29.26 14.63 -33.31
N ARG A 904 30.21 13.70 -33.52
CA ARG A 904 29.96 12.43 -34.21
C ARG A 904 29.36 11.37 -33.26
N ALA A 905 29.80 11.34 -32.01
CA ALA A 905 29.26 10.42 -31.00
C ALA A 905 27.76 10.65 -30.75
N LEU A 906 27.35 11.93 -30.64
CA LEU A 906 25.95 12.32 -30.42
C LEU A 906 25.01 11.90 -31.54
N GLN A 907 25.45 11.84 -32.81
CA GLN A 907 24.62 11.42 -33.94
C GLN A 907 24.10 9.98 -33.79
N ARG A 908 24.73 9.15 -32.93
CA ARG A 908 24.28 7.79 -32.64
C ARG A 908 23.24 7.83 -31.49
N PRO A 909 22.04 7.24 -31.67
CA PRO A 909 21.00 7.31 -30.64
C PRO A 909 21.47 6.61 -29.35
N PRO A 910 21.30 7.23 -28.16
CA PRO A 910 21.80 6.68 -26.91
C PRO A 910 21.11 5.37 -26.55
N ARG A 911 21.91 4.36 -26.16
CA ARG A 911 21.46 2.98 -25.88
C ARG A 911 20.50 2.84 -24.69
N ALA A 912 20.27 3.89 -23.90
CA ALA A 912 19.39 3.89 -22.73
C ALA A 912 18.62 5.22 -22.59
N LYS A 913 17.42 5.18 -22.01
CA LYS A 913 16.69 6.40 -21.61
C LYS A 913 17.44 7.10 -20.47
N LEU A 914 17.79 8.37 -20.68
CA LEU A 914 18.32 9.27 -19.68
C LEU A 914 17.68 10.65 -19.87
N ASP A 915 17.13 11.19 -18.79
CA ASP A 915 16.52 12.52 -18.75
C ASP A 915 17.60 13.58 -18.50
N LEU A 916 17.51 14.73 -19.15
CA LEU A 916 18.50 15.81 -19.14
C LEU A 916 17.85 17.12 -18.67
N LEU A 917 18.47 17.78 -17.69
CA LEU A 917 18.22 19.18 -17.36
C LEU A 917 19.50 19.96 -17.71
N ILE A 918 19.38 21.02 -18.50
CA ILE A 918 20.53 21.77 -19.01
C ILE A 918 20.22 23.27 -19.03
N GLY A 919 21.23 24.11 -18.92
CA GLY A 919 21.05 25.55 -19.04
C GLY A 919 22.35 26.32 -18.94
N SER A 920 22.22 27.65 -18.91
CA SER A 920 23.34 28.59 -18.85
C SER A 920 22.99 29.79 -17.98
N SER A 921 24.01 30.49 -17.46
CA SER A 921 23.86 31.81 -16.88
C SER A 921 24.35 32.88 -17.86
N GLN A 922 23.68 34.02 -17.89
CA GLN A 922 24.13 35.22 -18.58
C GLN A 922 25.46 35.76 -18.01
N ASP A 923 25.75 35.49 -16.73
CA ASP A 923 27.01 35.87 -16.07
C ASP A 923 28.20 34.96 -16.47
N ASP A 924 27.97 33.83 -17.15
CA ASP A 924 29.00 32.83 -17.45
C ASP A 924 29.81 33.16 -18.71
N GLY A 925 30.63 34.21 -18.64
CA GLY A 925 31.59 34.57 -19.68
C GLY A 925 32.94 33.85 -19.56
N LEU A 926 33.69 33.74 -20.66
CA LEU A 926 35.08 33.23 -20.59
C LEU A 926 36.02 34.19 -19.84
N ILE A 927 35.69 35.49 -19.77
CA ILE A 927 36.45 36.47 -18.99
C ILE A 927 36.19 36.28 -17.48
N ASP A 928 34.93 36.08 -17.05
CA ASP A 928 34.63 35.69 -15.67
C ASP A 928 35.18 34.29 -15.30
N ARG A 929 35.14 33.28 -16.19
CA ARG A 929 35.81 31.99 -15.95
C ARG A 929 37.33 32.13 -15.73
N ALA A 930 37.97 33.16 -16.29
CA ALA A 930 39.41 33.45 -16.14
C ALA A 930 39.75 34.40 -14.97
N LYS A 931 38.77 34.83 -14.17
CA LYS A 931 38.90 35.80 -13.07
C LYS A 931 39.99 35.46 -12.03
N ALA A 932 40.22 34.17 -11.75
CA ALA A 932 41.31 33.71 -10.89
C ALA A 932 42.69 33.90 -11.55
N VAL A 933 42.86 33.45 -12.79
CA VAL A 933 44.11 33.61 -13.58
C VAL A 933 44.47 35.09 -13.76
N LYS A 934 43.47 35.94 -13.98
CA LYS A 934 43.65 37.39 -14.06
C LYS A 934 44.15 38.00 -12.74
N ARG A 935 43.53 37.66 -11.60
CA ARG A 935 43.98 38.09 -10.26
C ARG A 935 45.41 37.63 -9.97
N PHE A 936 45.76 36.41 -10.38
CA PHE A 936 47.12 35.88 -10.28
C PHE A 936 48.10 36.75 -11.07
N GLU A 937 47.86 37.01 -12.35
CA GLU A 937 48.75 37.83 -13.20
C GLU A 937 48.86 39.29 -12.70
N GLU A 938 47.76 39.87 -12.23
CA GLU A 938 47.72 41.17 -11.57
C GLU A 938 48.61 41.17 -10.30
N SER A 939 48.57 40.11 -9.49
CA SER A 939 49.47 39.94 -8.31
C SER A 939 50.94 39.78 -8.69
N GLN A 940 51.25 39.32 -9.90
CA GLN A 940 52.62 39.22 -10.42
C GLN A 940 53.07 40.49 -11.17
N GLY A 941 52.24 41.55 -11.18
CA GLY A 941 52.53 42.83 -11.84
C GLY A 941 52.50 42.79 -13.37
N ARG A 942 51.97 41.72 -13.97
CA ARG A 942 52.03 41.44 -15.42
C ARG A 942 50.89 42.11 -16.18
N THR A 943 50.72 43.43 -16.03
CA THR A 943 49.59 44.16 -16.64
C THR A 943 49.49 44.02 -18.17
N SER A 944 50.59 43.72 -18.86
CA SER A 944 50.62 43.44 -20.30
C SER A 944 49.99 42.11 -20.72
N SER A 945 49.93 41.09 -19.85
CA SER A 945 49.25 39.82 -20.19
C SER A 945 47.74 39.99 -20.31
N LYS A 946 47.15 41.05 -19.71
CA LYS A 946 45.75 41.42 -19.92
C LYS A 946 45.43 41.69 -21.39
N THR A 947 46.24 42.46 -22.11
CA THR A 947 45.98 42.75 -23.54
C THR A 947 46.17 41.48 -24.38
N ALA A 948 47.20 40.68 -24.09
CA ALA A 948 47.44 39.40 -24.75
C ALA A 948 46.30 38.39 -24.52
N PHE A 949 45.73 38.31 -23.30
CA PHE A 949 44.59 37.46 -22.98
C PHE A 949 43.38 37.78 -23.86
N TYR A 950 43.02 39.06 -23.96
CA TYR A 950 41.87 39.49 -24.76
C TYR A 950 42.11 39.26 -26.27
N GLN A 951 43.34 39.47 -26.76
CA GLN A 951 43.69 39.16 -28.14
C GLN A 951 43.65 37.66 -28.45
N ALA A 952 44.19 36.81 -27.56
CA ALA A 952 44.10 35.35 -27.70
C ALA A 952 42.64 34.85 -27.65
N LEU A 953 41.82 35.49 -26.82
CA LEU A 953 40.38 35.22 -26.73
C LEU A 953 39.63 35.66 -28.00
N GLN A 954 39.95 36.82 -28.58
CA GLN A 954 39.38 37.25 -29.87
C GLN A 954 39.82 36.35 -31.03
N ASN A 955 41.08 35.91 -31.07
CA ASN A 955 41.58 34.95 -32.06
C ASN A 955 40.83 33.61 -31.99
N SER A 956 40.39 33.19 -30.80
CA SER A 956 39.58 31.97 -30.63
C SER A 956 38.18 32.05 -31.27
N LEU A 957 37.70 33.24 -31.66
CA LEU A 957 36.44 33.39 -32.40
C LEU A 957 36.53 32.91 -33.86
N GLY A 958 37.73 32.74 -34.42
CA GLY A 958 37.94 31.99 -35.67
C GLY A 958 37.67 30.47 -35.55
N GLY A 959 37.44 29.99 -34.32
CA GLY A 959 37.45 28.58 -33.97
C GLY A 959 38.86 27.99 -33.90
N GLU A 960 38.96 26.66 -33.77
CA GLU A 960 40.21 25.97 -33.41
C GLU A 960 41.38 26.17 -34.39
N ALA A 961 41.09 26.44 -35.67
CA ALA A 961 42.09 26.74 -36.69
C ALA A 961 42.57 28.20 -36.71
N GLY A 962 41.85 29.13 -36.06
CA GLY A 962 42.13 30.57 -36.15
C GLY A 962 41.79 31.18 -37.51
N ASP A 963 40.69 30.73 -38.13
CA ASP A 963 40.22 31.19 -39.44
C ASP A 963 39.96 32.73 -39.42
N PRO A 964 40.65 33.52 -40.27
CA PRO A 964 40.55 34.98 -40.26
C PRO A 964 39.23 35.51 -40.84
N GLY A 965 38.60 34.78 -41.78
CA GLY A 965 37.30 35.17 -42.34
C GLY A 965 36.18 34.98 -41.32
N VAL A 966 36.23 33.88 -40.58
CA VAL A 966 35.31 33.58 -39.47
C VAL A 966 35.56 34.53 -38.29
N GLN A 967 36.82 34.83 -37.96
CA GLN A 967 37.17 35.82 -36.94
C GLN A 967 36.67 37.22 -37.31
N ALA A 968 36.83 37.64 -38.57
CA ALA A 968 36.32 38.92 -39.06
C ALA A 968 34.79 39.00 -39.02
N ALA A 969 34.09 37.95 -39.48
CA ALA A 969 32.65 37.88 -39.43
C ALA A 969 32.09 37.95 -38.00
N ALA A 970 32.73 37.25 -37.04
CA ALA A 970 32.35 37.32 -35.62
C ALA A 970 32.68 38.68 -34.99
N THR A 971 33.84 39.27 -35.33
CA THR A 971 34.27 40.60 -34.89
C THR A 971 33.27 41.67 -35.33
N TRP A 972 32.79 41.58 -36.58
CA TRP A 972 31.75 42.46 -37.12
C TRP A 972 30.37 42.22 -36.48
N TYR A 973 29.90 40.97 -36.42
CA TYR A 973 28.57 40.64 -35.88
C TYR A 973 28.38 41.09 -34.42
N TYR A 974 29.42 40.95 -33.60
CA TYR A 974 29.40 41.39 -32.19
C TYR A 974 29.86 42.85 -31.98
N SER A 975 30.18 43.59 -33.05
CA SER A 975 30.70 44.96 -32.98
C SER A 975 31.90 45.09 -32.03
N LEU A 976 32.90 44.23 -32.22
CA LEU A 976 34.15 44.23 -31.45
C LEU A 976 35.14 45.33 -31.90
N GLU A 977 34.85 46.04 -32.99
CA GLU A 977 35.62 47.21 -33.43
C GLU A 977 35.21 48.44 -32.60
N HIS A 978 36.19 49.11 -31.98
CA HIS A 978 35.97 50.21 -31.04
C HIS A 978 37.08 51.27 -31.14
N ASP A 979 36.77 52.51 -30.75
CA ASP A 979 37.80 53.54 -30.50
C ASP A 979 38.73 53.09 -29.37
N THR A 980 40.03 53.37 -29.50
CA THR A 980 41.10 52.85 -28.60
C THR A 980 40.88 53.12 -27.11
N ASP A 981 40.04 54.10 -26.80
CA ASP A 981 39.91 54.68 -25.48
C ASP A 981 38.76 54.04 -24.66
N ASP A 982 37.79 53.35 -25.30
CA ASP A 982 36.71 52.62 -24.60
C ASP A 982 36.97 51.11 -24.55
N TYR A 983 37.82 50.71 -23.59
CA TYR A 983 38.03 49.31 -23.24
C TYR A 983 36.77 48.62 -22.64
N ALA A 984 35.76 49.38 -22.20
CA ALA A 984 34.62 48.87 -21.46
C ALA A 984 33.47 48.38 -22.36
N SER A 985 33.27 48.94 -23.56
CA SER A 985 32.44 48.30 -24.60
C SER A 985 33.10 47.00 -25.09
N PHE A 986 34.35 47.07 -25.53
CA PHE A 986 35.12 45.91 -26.02
C PHE A 986 35.06 44.70 -25.08
N SER A 987 35.36 44.90 -23.79
CA SER A 987 35.36 43.80 -22.82
C SER A 987 33.99 43.12 -22.67
N ARG A 988 32.89 43.85 -22.78
CA ARG A 988 31.52 43.30 -22.67
C ARG A 988 31.07 42.62 -23.96
N ALA A 989 31.46 43.18 -25.11
CA ALA A 989 31.13 42.61 -26.42
C ALA A 989 31.90 41.30 -26.66
N LEU A 990 33.19 41.23 -26.29
CA LEU A 990 33.99 40.01 -26.34
C LEU A 990 33.49 38.94 -25.36
N GLU A 991 33.04 39.35 -24.16
CA GLU A 991 32.38 38.44 -23.21
C GLU A 991 31.07 37.88 -23.78
N ALA A 992 30.28 38.69 -24.48
CA ALA A 992 29.07 38.23 -25.15
C ALA A 992 29.35 37.25 -26.30
N ALA A 993 30.29 37.58 -27.18
CA ALA A 993 30.69 36.72 -28.30
C ALA A 993 31.17 35.34 -27.82
N THR A 994 31.99 35.32 -26.76
CA THR A 994 32.56 34.08 -26.22
C THR A 994 31.56 33.28 -25.40
N ARG A 995 30.68 33.91 -24.60
CA ARG A 995 29.58 33.23 -23.90
C ARG A 995 28.61 32.59 -24.88
N ASP A 996 28.26 33.26 -25.97
CA ASP A 996 27.36 32.69 -26.98
C ASP A 996 28.04 31.51 -27.70
N TYR A 997 29.26 31.67 -28.20
CA TYR A 997 29.99 30.65 -28.97
C TYR A 997 30.40 29.42 -28.16
N PHE A 998 30.95 29.60 -26.95
CA PHE A 998 31.49 28.50 -26.15
C PHE A 998 30.47 27.88 -25.19
N ILE A 999 29.38 28.56 -24.82
CA ILE A 999 28.48 28.13 -23.74
C ILE A 999 27.02 28.07 -24.21
N ILE A 1000 26.39 29.19 -24.57
CA ILE A 1000 24.92 29.21 -24.76
C ILE A 1000 24.50 28.44 -26.02
N CYS A 1001 25.13 28.67 -27.16
CA CYS A 1001 24.74 27.99 -28.40
C CYS A 1001 25.08 26.49 -28.38
N PRO A 1002 26.26 26.04 -27.90
CA PRO A 1002 26.53 24.62 -27.65
C PRO A 1002 25.55 23.95 -26.67
N VAL A 1003 25.03 24.67 -25.68
CA VAL A 1003 23.97 24.19 -24.77
C VAL A 1003 22.64 24.00 -25.51
N ILE A 1004 22.24 24.95 -26.37
CA ILE A 1004 21.03 24.85 -27.19
C ILE A 1004 21.14 23.70 -28.18
N ASP A 1005 22.24 23.58 -28.91
CA ASP A 1005 22.45 22.50 -29.89
C ASP A 1005 22.46 21.13 -29.22
N MET A 1006 23.05 21.01 -28.02
CA MET A 1006 23.01 19.78 -27.22
C MET A 1006 21.60 19.44 -26.74
N ALA A 1007 20.84 20.41 -26.22
CA ALA A 1007 19.44 20.20 -25.82
C ALA A 1007 18.58 19.77 -27.03
N SER A 1008 18.75 20.46 -28.16
CA SER A 1008 18.02 20.23 -29.41
C SER A 1008 18.37 18.87 -30.03
N HIS A 1009 19.64 18.46 -30.00
CA HIS A 1009 20.06 17.15 -30.49
C HIS A 1009 19.64 16.01 -29.55
N TRP A 1010 19.78 16.18 -28.23
CA TRP A 1010 19.35 15.17 -27.26
C TRP A 1010 17.83 14.98 -27.30
N ALA A 1011 17.04 16.05 -27.44
CA ALA A 1011 15.58 15.96 -27.56
C ALA A 1011 15.11 15.27 -28.85
N ARG A 1012 15.88 15.35 -29.95
CA ARG A 1012 15.59 14.61 -31.20
C ARG A 1012 15.96 13.13 -31.14
N THR A 1013 16.99 12.76 -30.38
CA THR A 1013 17.63 11.43 -30.48
C THR A 1013 17.45 10.54 -29.24
N ALA A 1014 17.30 11.13 -28.05
CA ALA A 1014 17.19 10.39 -26.80
C ALA A 1014 15.73 10.03 -26.48
N ARG A 1015 15.54 8.92 -25.75
CA ARG A 1015 14.23 8.50 -25.24
C ARG A 1015 13.86 9.18 -23.90
N GLY A 1016 14.62 10.21 -23.50
CA GLY A 1016 14.53 10.91 -22.22
C GLY A 1016 13.75 12.22 -22.32
N ASN A 1017 13.33 12.73 -21.16
CA ASN A 1017 12.76 14.07 -21.08
C ASN A 1017 13.91 15.09 -21.12
N VAL A 1018 13.73 16.23 -21.79
CA VAL A 1018 14.71 17.34 -21.79
C VAL A 1018 14.05 18.59 -21.19
N PHE A 1019 14.76 19.28 -20.30
CA PHE A 1019 14.33 20.55 -19.70
C PHE A 1019 15.45 21.57 -19.80
N MET A 1020 15.14 22.75 -20.33
CA MET A 1020 16.10 23.84 -20.48
C MET A 1020 15.82 24.98 -19.49
N TYR A 1021 16.87 25.59 -18.93
CA TYR A 1021 16.81 26.88 -18.23
C TYR A 1021 17.79 27.91 -18.78
N HIS A 1022 17.57 29.16 -18.40
CA HIS A 1022 18.56 30.23 -18.49
C HIS A 1022 18.48 31.14 -17.26
N ALA A 1023 19.61 31.46 -16.64
CA ALA A 1023 19.68 32.38 -15.51
C ALA A 1023 20.06 33.79 -16.01
N PRO A 1024 19.24 34.82 -15.71
CA PRO A 1024 19.52 36.19 -16.14
C PRO A 1024 20.72 36.80 -15.40
N GLU A 1025 21.18 37.94 -15.89
CA GLU A 1025 22.32 38.70 -15.35
C GLU A 1025 22.08 39.12 -13.90
N SER A 1026 23.08 38.90 -13.02
CA SER A 1026 22.93 39.06 -11.57
C SER A 1026 23.97 40.01 -10.99
N TYR A 1027 23.68 41.32 -11.06
CA TYR A 1027 24.51 42.37 -10.45
C TYR A 1027 24.68 42.21 -8.92
N SER A 1028 23.79 41.46 -8.26
CA SER A 1028 23.86 41.15 -6.82
C SER A 1028 24.93 40.10 -6.53
N HIS A 1029 25.84 40.43 -5.60
CA HIS A 1029 26.87 39.53 -5.05
C HIS A 1029 27.91 38.98 -6.07
N GLY A 1030 28.26 39.73 -7.12
CA GLY A 1030 29.32 39.37 -8.08
C GLY A 1030 30.76 39.25 -7.52
N SER A 1031 30.91 39.44 -6.20
CA SER A 1031 32.09 39.10 -5.40
C SER A 1031 32.23 37.59 -5.14
N LEU A 1032 31.13 36.83 -5.22
CA LEU A 1032 31.11 35.38 -5.11
C LEU A 1032 31.67 34.73 -6.39
N GLU A 1033 32.14 33.49 -6.26
CA GLU A 1033 32.61 32.66 -7.38
C GLU A 1033 31.46 31.93 -8.10
N LEU A 1034 30.46 31.49 -7.35
CA LEU A 1034 29.35 30.68 -7.84
C LEU A 1034 28.33 31.56 -8.61
N LEU A 1035 27.95 31.10 -9.80
CA LEU A 1035 26.96 31.73 -10.67
C LEU A 1035 25.55 31.74 -10.05
N ALA A 1036 24.65 32.56 -10.59
CA ALA A 1036 23.29 32.74 -10.06
C ALA A 1036 22.49 31.42 -9.96
N ASP A 1037 22.61 30.54 -10.95
CA ASP A 1037 21.94 29.24 -10.99
C ASP A 1037 22.45 28.28 -9.90
N VAL A 1038 23.78 28.11 -9.75
CA VAL A 1038 24.35 27.26 -8.69
C VAL A 1038 24.05 27.83 -7.30
N ARG A 1039 24.18 29.16 -7.12
CA ARG A 1039 23.79 29.87 -5.88
C ARG A 1039 22.37 29.53 -5.45
N TYR A 1040 21.40 29.61 -6.37
CA TYR A 1040 20.00 29.34 -6.06
C TYR A 1040 19.65 27.84 -5.99
N ALA A 1041 20.34 26.97 -6.73
CA ALA A 1041 20.09 25.52 -6.75
C ALA A 1041 20.62 24.78 -5.51
N PHE A 1042 21.70 25.27 -4.87
CA PHE A 1042 22.25 24.69 -3.64
C PHE A 1042 21.85 25.41 -2.36
N GLY A 1043 21.00 26.45 -2.46
CA GLY A 1043 20.42 27.11 -1.28
C GLY A 1043 21.35 28.10 -0.57
N LEU A 1044 22.34 28.68 -1.26
CA LEU A 1044 23.26 29.65 -0.66
C LEU A 1044 22.58 30.83 0.07
N PRO A 1045 21.40 31.34 -0.34
CA PRO A 1045 20.64 32.33 0.43
C PRO A 1045 20.18 31.90 1.84
N PHE A 1046 20.38 30.63 2.22
CA PHE A 1046 20.09 30.07 3.54
C PHE A 1046 21.36 29.69 4.33
N TYR A 1047 22.55 29.82 3.77
CA TYR A 1047 23.80 29.51 4.46
C TYR A 1047 24.06 30.54 5.59
N PRO A 1048 24.47 30.12 6.81
CA PRO A 1048 24.78 31.04 7.90
C PRO A 1048 25.86 32.08 7.55
N ALA A 1049 26.82 31.72 6.69
CA ALA A 1049 27.88 32.62 6.21
C ALA A 1049 27.37 33.82 5.38
N TYR A 1050 26.14 33.73 4.82
CA TYR A 1050 25.50 34.77 4.01
C TYR A 1050 24.20 35.28 4.65
N GLU A 1051 24.03 35.10 5.96
CA GLU A 1051 22.88 35.65 6.68
C GLU A 1051 22.83 37.19 6.55
N GLY A 1052 21.62 37.72 6.38
CA GLY A 1052 21.37 39.14 6.10
C GLY A 1052 21.77 39.65 4.71
N GLN A 1053 22.53 38.89 3.90
CA GLN A 1053 23.03 39.38 2.60
C GLN A 1053 22.00 39.29 1.48
N PHE A 1054 21.29 38.16 1.38
CA PHE A 1054 20.28 37.93 0.33
C PHE A 1054 18.87 38.41 0.74
N THR A 1055 18.11 38.92 -0.23
CA THR A 1055 16.72 39.37 -0.04
C THR A 1055 15.75 38.21 0.21
N GLN A 1056 14.57 38.53 0.74
CA GLN A 1056 13.49 37.56 0.96
C GLN A 1056 12.94 36.99 -0.37
N GLU A 1057 13.03 37.76 -1.45
CA GLU A 1057 12.61 37.35 -2.80
C GLU A 1057 13.60 36.35 -3.41
N GLU A 1058 14.91 36.57 -3.28
CA GLU A 1058 15.96 35.63 -3.69
C GLU A 1058 15.91 34.33 -2.88
N LYS A 1059 15.62 34.39 -1.58
CA LYS A 1059 15.37 33.20 -0.74
C LYS A 1059 14.15 32.42 -1.21
N SER A 1060 13.07 33.11 -1.58
CA SER A 1060 11.85 32.50 -2.15
C SER A 1060 12.11 31.86 -3.52
N LEU A 1061 12.90 32.52 -4.36
CA LEU A 1061 13.31 32.03 -5.68
C LEU A 1061 14.19 30.78 -5.56
N SER A 1062 15.22 30.81 -4.71
CA SER A 1062 16.09 29.66 -4.43
C SER A 1062 15.29 28.46 -3.90
N LEU A 1063 14.30 28.67 -3.03
CA LEU A 1063 13.47 27.58 -2.50
C LEU A 1063 12.66 26.88 -3.61
N LYS A 1064 12.17 27.61 -4.62
CA LYS A 1064 11.49 27.05 -5.79
C LYS A 1064 12.46 26.37 -6.77
N ILE A 1065 13.67 26.91 -6.94
CA ILE A 1065 14.72 26.31 -7.79
C ILE A 1065 15.22 25.00 -7.18
N MET A 1066 15.47 24.95 -5.86
CA MET A 1066 15.75 23.72 -5.13
C MET A 1066 14.64 22.67 -5.31
N GLN A 1067 13.36 23.07 -5.31
CA GLN A 1067 12.23 22.17 -5.56
C GLN A 1067 12.23 21.61 -6.99
N TYR A 1068 12.43 22.44 -8.02
CA TYR A 1068 12.53 21.97 -9.41
C TYR A 1068 13.70 20.97 -9.60
N PHE A 1069 14.89 21.31 -9.09
CA PHE A 1069 16.07 20.45 -9.19
C PHE A 1069 15.86 19.14 -8.44
N SER A 1070 15.29 19.19 -7.24
CA SER A 1070 14.96 18.00 -6.44
C SER A 1070 13.93 17.09 -7.12
N ASN A 1071 12.87 17.67 -7.69
CA ASN A 1071 11.85 16.93 -8.43
C ASN A 1071 12.47 16.25 -9.66
N PHE A 1072 13.32 16.96 -10.42
CA PHE A 1072 14.04 16.37 -11.55
C PHE A 1072 14.98 15.24 -11.11
N VAL A 1073 15.78 15.43 -10.05
CA VAL A 1073 16.66 14.40 -9.48
C VAL A 1073 15.85 13.18 -8.99
N ARG A 1074 14.60 13.37 -8.51
CA ARG A 1074 13.72 12.27 -8.04
C ARG A 1074 12.99 11.54 -9.16
N SER A 1075 12.41 12.27 -10.13
CA SER A 1075 11.43 11.76 -11.10
C SER A 1075 11.82 11.91 -12.59
N GLY A 1076 12.83 12.71 -12.93
CA GLY A 1076 13.15 13.06 -14.32
C GLY A 1076 12.22 14.12 -14.90
N ASN A 1077 11.46 14.83 -14.07
CA ASN A 1077 10.64 15.97 -14.45
C ASN A 1077 10.57 17.00 -13.30
N PRO A 1078 10.96 18.28 -13.49
CA PRO A 1078 11.01 19.27 -12.41
C PRO A 1078 9.64 19.61 -11.81
N ASN A 1079 8.53 19.26 -12.48
CA ASN A 1079 7.17 19.55 -12.02
C ASN A 1079 6.64 18.54 -10.99
N TYR A 1080 7.15 17.30 -10.98
CA TYR A 1080 6.55 16.19 -10.25
C TYR A 1080 7.57 15.53 -9.28
N PRO A 1081 7.26 15.39 -7.98
CA PRO A 1081 8.19 14.77 -7.01
C PRO A 1081 8.34 13.25 -7.16
N HIS A 1082 7.42 12.61 -7.91
CA HIS A 1082 7.30 11.15 -8.04
C HIS A 1082 7.05 10.74 -9.50
N GLU A 1083 7.67 9.65 -9.98
CA GLU A 1083 7.49 9.18 -11.37
C GLU A 1083 6.04 8.76 -11.68
N PHE A 1084 5.27 8.37 -10.64
CA PHE A 1084 3.95 7.74 -10.73
C PHE A 1084 2.76 8.67 -10.41
N SER A 1085 2.99 9.95 -10.12
CA SER A 1085 1.96 10.99 -9.87
C SER A 1085 2.08 12.11 -10.90
N ARG A 1086 0.97 12.72 -11.28
CA ARG A 1086 0.88 13.85 -12.24
C ARG A 1086 0.02 15.02 -11.74
N LYS A 1087 -0.23 15.12 -10.42
CA LYS A 1087 -0.83 16.32 -9.82
C LYS A 1087 -0.02 17.56 -10.23
N ALA A 1088 -0.69 18.62 -10.66
CA ALA A 1088 -0.03 19.86 -11.11
C ALA A 1088 0.81 20.50 -9.98
N PRO A 1089 1.95 21.15 -10.30
CA PRO A 1089 2.77 21.82 -9.31
C PRO A 1089 2.07 23.06 -8.74
N GLU A 1090 1.84 23.08 -7.43
CA GLU A 1090 1.24 24.22 -6.71
C GLU A 1090 2.28 25.26 -6.27
N PHE A 1091 3.58 24.94 -6.36
CA PHE A 1091 4.68 25.76 -5.82
C PHE A 1091 5.21 26.83 -6.79
N ALA A 1092 5.11 26.58 -8.10
CA ALA A 1092 5.61 27.46 -9.16
C ALA A 1092 4.96 27.12 -10.52
N ALA A 1093 5.09 28.03 -11.49
CA ALA A 1093 4.54 27.85 -12.84
C ALA A 1093 5.13 26.60 -13.54
N PRO A 1094 4.29 25.72 -14.14
CA PRO A 1094 4.76 24.52 -14.81
C PRO A 1094 5.90 24.80 -15.80
N TRP A 1095 6.97 24.03 -15.69
CA TRP A 1095 8.14 24.06 -16.56
C TRP A 1095 7.89 23.13 -17.77
N PRO A 1096 7.77 23.66 -19.00
CA PRO A 1096 7.55 22.87 -20.20
C PRO A 1096 8.80 22.05 -20.56
N ASP A 1097 8.59 20.94 -21.24
CA ASP A 1097 9.66 20.18 -21.88
C ASP A 1097 10.28 20.94 -23.06
N PHE A 1098 11.57 20.71 -23.29
CA PHE A 1098 12.27 21.17 -24.48
C PHE A 1098 11.92 20.24 -25.64
N VAL A 1099 10.81 20.57 -26.33
CA VAL A 1099 10.55 20.10 -27.69
C VAL A 1099 11.46 20.86 -28.66
N PRO A 1100 12.01 20.24 -29.72
CA PRO A 1100 12.82 20.92 -30.74
C PRO A 1100 12.04 21.18 -32.05
N GLY A 1101 11.76 22.43 -32.39
CA GLY A 1101 11.14 22.83 -33.67
C GLY A 1101 10.86 24.33 -33.81
N ASP A 1102 10.46 24.77 -35.00
CA ASP A 1102 10.09 26.19 -35.17
C ASP A 1102 8.76 26.51 -34.45
N GLY A 1103 8.82 27.47 -33.53
CA GLY A 1103 7.75 27.76 -32.57
C GLY A 1103 7.80 26.94 -31.27
N ALA A 1104 8.72 25.98 -31.14
CA ALA A 1104 8.86 25.11 -29.97
C ALA A 1104 10.35 24.90 -29.64
N GLU A 1105 10.89 25.74 -28.75
CA GLU A 1105 12.21 25.61 -28.11
C GLU A 1105 12.12 26.24 -26.71
N SER A 1106 11.33 25.61 -25.83
CA SER A 1106 10.88 26.21 -24.55
C SER A 1106 11.91 26.09 -23.42
N TYR A 1107 12.11 27.16 -22.66
CA TYR A 1107 13.00 27.18 -21.49
C TYR A 1107 12.41 27.96 -20.31
N LYS A 1108 12.92 27.70 -19.10
CA LYS A 1108 12.58 28.41 -17.86
C LYS A 1108 13.61 29.50 -17.57
N GLU A 1109 13.17 30.74 -17.46
CA GLU A 1109 14.01 31.85 -17.00
C GLU A 1109 14.09 31.83 -15.46
N LEU A 1110 15.29 31.86 -14.89
CA LEU A 1110 15.49 31.82 -13.43
C LEU A 1110 15.43 33.21 -12.77
N SER A 1111 14.42 34.00 -13.13
CA SER A 1111 14.07 35.26 -12.44
C SER A 1111 12.97 35.04 -11.39
N VAL A 1112 12.69 36.05 -10.55
CA VAL A 1112 11.74 35.97 -9.41
C VAL A 1112 10.35 35.44 -9.80
N LEU A 1113 9.88 35.77 -11.01
CA LEU A 1113 8.58 35.33 -11.55
C LEU A 1113 8.61 33.92 -12.16
N LEU A 1114 9.80 33.34 -12.39
CA LEU A 1114 10.01 32.05 -13.04
C LEU A 1114 9.22 31.85 -14.36
N PRO A 1115 9.27 32.80 -15.32
CA PRO A 1115 8.47 32.72 -16.53
C PRO A 1115 8.97 31.65 -17.51
N ASN A 1116 8.02 31.12 -18.29
CA ASN A 1116 8.34 30.29 -19.45
C ASN A 1116 8.68 31.21 -20.64
N ARG A 1117 9.76 30.89 -21.35
CA ARG A 1117 10.27 31.59 -22.53
C ARG A 1117 10.51 30.60 -23.66
N GLN A 1118 10.76 31.10 -24.87
CA GLN A 1118 11.00 30.28 -26.06
C GLN A 1118 12.14 30.87 -26.89
N GLY A 1119 12.95 30.02 -27.53
CA GLY A 1119 13.96 30.45 -28.51
C GLY A 1119 15.09 31.30 -27.92
N LEU A 1120 15.74 30.83 -26.84
CA LEU A 1120 16.90 31.52 -26.27
C LEU A 1120 17.93 31.79 -27.37
N LYS A 1121 18.41 33.04 -27.47
CA LYS A 1121 19.54 33.42 -28.35
C LYS A 1121 19.41 32.98 -29.82
N LYS A 1122 18.19 32.77 -30.34
CA LYS A 1122 17.97 32.14 -31.66
C LYS A 1122 18.63 32.83 -32.86
N ALA A 1123 18.82 34.16 -32.81
CA ALA A 1123 19.57 34.89 -33.85
C ALA A 1123 21.08 34.54 -33.78
N ASP A 1124 21.70 34.81 -32.63
CA ASP A 1124 23.14 34.61 -32.38
C ASP A 1124 23.55 33.15 -32.55
N CYS A 1125 22.72 32.21 -32.11
CA CYS A 1125 22.97 30.79 -32.34
C CYS A 1125 22.70 30.34 -33.77
N SER A 1126 21.85 31.03 -34.55
CA SER A 1126 21.76 30.80 -36.00
C SER A 1126 22.97 31.36 -36.76
N PHE A 1127 23.60 32.43 -36.25
CA PHE A 1127 24.88 32.91 -36.78
C PHE A 1127 25.97 31.84 -36.60
N TRP A 1128 26.19 31.36 -35.35
CA TRP A 1128 27.22 30.35 -35.08
C TRP A 1128 26.93 28.98 -35.71
N SER A 1129 25.69 28.46 -35.62
CA SER A 1129 25.37 27.09 -36.08
C SER A 1129 25.10 26.95 -37.59
N LYS A 1130 24.70 28.03 -38.29
CA LYS A 1130 24.32 27.98 -39.72
C LYS A 1130 25.16 28.88 -40.62
N TYR A 1131 25.39 30.13 -40.24
CA TYR A 1131 26.16 31.05 -41.09
C TYR A 1131 27.65 30.68 -41.07
N ILE A 1132 28.26 30.57 -39.89
CA ILE A 1132 29.68 30.20 -39.76
C ILE A 1132 29.97 28.76 -40.24
N SER A 1133 29.03 27.83 -40.12
CA SER A 1133 29.18 26.47 -40.66
C SER A 1133 29.13 26.44 -42.19
N SER A 1134 28.23 27.22 -42.82
CA SER A 1134 28.23 27.38 -44.28
C SER A 1134 29.48 28.09 -44.80
N LEU A 1135 29.96 29.12 -44.10
CA LEU A 1135 31.19 29.86 -44.45
C LEU A 1135 32.42 28.93 -44.47
N LYS A 1136 32.53 28.01 -43.50
CA LYS A 1136 33.63 27.02 -43.46
C LYS A 1136 33.50 25.97 -44.55
N ALA A 1137 32.32 25.40 -44.77
CA ALA A 1137 32.10 24.43 -45.84
C ALA A 1137 32.42 25.01 -47.24
N SER A 1138 32.04 26.26 -47.50
CA SER A 1138 32.38 26.97 -48.75
C SER A 1138 33.87 27.30 -48.89
N ALA A 1139 34.65 27.26 -47.81
CA ALA A 1139 36.10 27.47 -47.83
C ALA A 1139 36.84 26.16 -48.09
N ASP A 1140 36.42 25.06 -47.43
CA ASP A 1140 36.94 23.72 -47.68
C ASP A 1140 36.72 23.30 -49.16
N GLU A 1141 35.53 23.57 -49.72
CA GLU A 1141 35.21 23.35 -51.15
C GLU A 1141 35.99 24.26 -52.12
N ALA A 1142 36.71 25.28 -51.61
CA ALA A 1142 37.51 26.20 -52.42
C ALA A 1142 39.03 25.89 -52.41
N GLU A 1143 39.54 25.12 -51.44
CA GLU A 1143 40.93 24.64 -51.46
C GLU A 1143 41.11 23.35 -52.28
N ASP A 1144 40.10 22.48 -52.38
CA ASP A 1144 40.11 21.27 -53.25
C ASP A 1144 39.91 21.60 -54.76
N GLY A 1145 40.57 22.66 -55.23
CA GLY A 1145 40.69 23.03 -56.65
C GLY A 1145 41.77 22.21 -57.38
N PRO A 1146 41.62 21.90 -58.68
CA PRO A 1146 42.31 20.78 -59.30
C PRO A 1146 43.82 20.97 -59.49
N LEU A 1147 44.61 20.07 -58.89
CA LEU A 1147 46.02 19.86 -59.21
C LEU A 1147 46.15 19.05 -60.52
N ALA A 1148 46.70 19.71 -61.54
CA ALA A 1148 47.30 19.24 -62.80
C ALA A 1148 47.04 17.80 -63.29
N GLU A 1149 46.52 17.69 -64.52
CA GLU A 1149 46.42 16.45 -65.30
C GLU A 1149 47.79 15.80 -65.57
N SER A 1150 47.87 14.46 -65.52
CA SER A 1150 48.86 13.68 -66.28
C SER A 1150 48.41 12.22 -66.52
N GLU A 1151 48.05 11.96 -67.78
CA GLU A 1151 48.29 10.75 -68.58
C GLU A 1151 47.84 9.33 -68.11
N GLU A 1152 46.92 8.75 -68.89
CA GLU A 1152 46.81 7.33 -69.30
C GLU A 1152 46.48 6.23 -68.22
N GLU A 1153 45.86 5.08 -68.54
CA GLU A 1153 45.24 4.56 -69.78
C GLU A 1153 43.98 3.72 -69.45
N ASP A 1154 43.21 3.32 -70.47
CA ASP A 1154 41.92 2.61 -70.37
C ASP A 1154 42.06 1.07 -70.35
N ARG A 1155 41.22 0.33 -69.58
CA ARG A 1155 40.66 -1.00 -69.98
C ARG A 1155 39.63 -1.63 -69.00
N PRO A 1156 38.62 -2.39 -69.51
CA PRO A 1156 37.50 -2.90 -68.69
C PRO A 1156 37.35 -4.44 -68.58
N GLY A 1157 36.45 -4.88 -67.69
CA GLY A 1157 35.90 -6.25 -67.59
C GLY A 1157 36.11 -6.92 -66.21
N LEU A 1158 35.25 -7.82 -65.70
CA LEU A 1158 34.02 -8.44 -66.21
C LEU A 1158 33.10 -8.93 -65.04
N THR A 1159 31.90 -9.40 -65.39
CA THR A 1159 30.80 -10.03 -64.61
C THR A 1159 31.18 -11.35 -63.88
N GLU A 1160 30.37 -12.08 -63.07
CA GLU A 1160 28.89 -12.26 -62.80
C GLU A 1160 28.74 -13.08 -61.46
N ASP A 1161 27.67 -13.16 -60.64
CA ASP A 1161 26.52 -12.29 -60.28
C ASP A 1161 26.17 -12.49 -58.76
N LEU A 1162 25.17 -13.19 -58.18
CA LEU A 1162 23.99 -13.96 -58.67
C LEU A 1162 22.85 -14.06 -57.59
N LEU A 1163 22.06 -12.98 -57.44
CA LEU A 1163 20.67 -12.88 -56.94
C LEU A 1163 20.23 -13.34 -55.51
N GLY A 1164 19.21 -12.65 -54.94
CA GLY A 1164 18.57 -13.03 -53.66
C GLY A 1164 17.48 -12.09 -53.07
N LEU A 1165 16.55 -11.56 -53.87
CA LEU A 1165 15.42 -10.68 -53.44
C LEU A 1165 14.15 -11.53 -53.07
N PRO A 1166 13.08 -11.01 -52.39
CA PRO A 1166 12.45 -9.70 -52.65
C PRO A 1166 11.91 -8.86 -51.47
N GLU A 1167 11.37 -7.71 -51.88
CA GLU A 1167 10.83 -6.55 -51.16
C GLU A 1167 9.61 -6.80 -50.26
N LEU A 1168 9.33 -5.83 -49.37
CA LEU A 1168 7.96 -5.53 -48.94
C LEU A 1168 7.81 -4.01 -48.67
N ALA A 1169 7.11 -3.30 -49.55
CA ALA A 1169 7.00 -1.84 -49.52
C ALA A 1169 5.68 -1.33 -48.93
N SER A 1170 5.73 -0.36 -48.01
CA SER A 1170 4.53 0.30 -47.46
C SER A 1170 4.67 1.82 -47.34
N LYS A 1171 4.41 2.49 -48.47
CA LYS A 1171 4.00 3.90 -48.68
C LYS A 1171 3.97 4.84 -47.46
N SER A 1172 4.73 5.94 -47.56
CA SER A 1172 4.50 7.17 -46.80
C SER A 1172 3.12 7.78 -47.08
N TYR A 1173 2.49 8.36 -46.06
CA TYR A 1173 1.42 9.34 -46.21
C TYR A 1173 1.82 10.64 -45.51
N SER A 1174 1.71 11.75 -46.21
CA SER A 1174 1.96 13.09 -45.67
C SER A 1174 0.68 13.72 -45.12
N LYS A 1175 0.70 14.14 -43.86
CA LYS A 1175 0.05 15.36 -43.36
C LYS A 1175 0.54 15.72 -41.96
#